data_AF-A0A352BAX0-F1
#
_entry.id   AF-A0A352BAX0-F1
#
_cell.length_a   1.000
_cell.length_b   1.000
_cell.length_c   1.000
_cell.angle_alpha   90.00
_cell.angle_beta   90.00
_cell.angle_gamma   90.00
#
_symmetry.space_group_name_H-M   'P 1'
#
loop_
_entity.id
_entity.type
_entity.pdbx_description
1 polymer ?
#
loop_
_entity_poly.entity_id
_entity_poly.type
_entity_poly.pdbx_seq_one_letter_code
_entity_poly.pdbx_strand_id
1 'polypeptide(L)'
;MPKVEVNEKLFFNLVGKKYDMDDFFEKKLTHAKAELDEKPDMSQPENDRVIKIELNDTNRPDLWSTGGIARCLREYDGAAHSDYSSFLSTEGNLKDSAERVIDVDPELKTIRPYLVAFVISGKPIDEPMLKDIIQTQEKLCWNFGRKRKTISMGVYRQSQIKWPVHQTAADPDTTRFVPLQCNEKQTLREIVATHPKGKEYGWILKDFKKYPLLVDDNREVLSMAPIINSADLGAVEVGDSDLLVELTGDDMESLMLSANIVACDFFDAGYKILPVKIHYAYDTGFGQDVVTPYYFQSTTDARLSAINKKLGVQLTKEQVQKALEKMGNSVTVSDKGDEVVFTVKPAPYRNDFLHEVDVIEDVMIGMDLDFFDPAAPNDFTVGRLLPITTYSRKVKEIMAGMGYQEMIFNYLGSKKTYIDNMGIDGKNVIEIANPMSENYQFIRPSIIASLFEAEAQSGNAVYPHKTFEVGKIAYIDPTEKQTGTRTIQSLGFLVSANNANFNNLASEVSTLLYYLDHKYEVKETEDPRFIPGRQAGIIVKGKQVGIFGEIHPQVLENWQVGVPCAAGELDLEFLMANETKDHASVPQNDSPKNEPRKESPKSEKKDEGPKLAENQTEHFNKYIELKVAKIISVENNPQGEKLYIEHLDDGSGTERIIQSGLRPYLQPEELLGQHVIIAANLAPRKMRGVESHGMLLAADYMEDGKEKVELLTAPWAAPGTPVVLEGSDPAAEKPAKIDIDRFCKVEIRIAGKAAQVAGVKLVADGKAITTLKSDNCLVE
;
A
#
# COMPACT_ATOMS: atom_id res chain seq x y z
N MET A 1 3.85 -4.17 -4.81
CA MET A 1 4.13 -5.61 -4.77
C MET A 1 3.71 -6.24 -6.09
N PRO A 2 4.52 -7.08 -6.73
CA PRO A 2 4.15 -7.73 -7.98
C PRO A 2 2.96 -8.67 -7.76
N LYS A 3 1.94 -8.55 -8.61
CA LYS A 3 0.81 -9.49 -8.66
C LYS A 3 0.91 -10.33 -9.92
N VAL A 4 0.69 -11.64 -9.80
CA VAL A 4 0.75 -12.61 -10.90
C VAL A 4 -0.61 -13.28 -11.03
N GLU A 5 -1.19 -13.24 -12.22
CA GLU A 5 -2.43 -13.94 -12.55
C GLU A 5 -2.07 -15.28 -13.17
N VAL A 6 -2.34 -16.38 -12.47
CA VAL A 6 -1.98 -17.73 -12.93
C VAL A 6 -3.24 -18.48 -13.36
N ASN A 7 -3.20 -19.11 -14.53
CA ASN A 7 -4.29 -20.00 -14.95
C ASN A 7 -4.32 -21.24 -14.04
N GLU A 8 -5.46 -21.55 -13.41
CA GLU A 8 -5.58 -22.60 -12.38
C GLU A 8 -5.04 -23.95 -12.86
N LYS A 9 -5.49 -24.37 -14.05
CA LYS A 9 -5.12 -25.66 -14.62
C LYS A 9 -3.64 -25.71 -15.00
N LEU A 10 -3.13 -24.68 -15.67
CA LEU A 10 -1.71 -24.61 -16.03
C LEU A 10 -0.82 -24.62 -14.78
N PHE A 11 -1.17 -23.80 -13.79
CA PHE A 11 -0.42 -23.68 -12.54
C PHE A 11 -0.33 -25.03 -11.80
N PHE A 12 -1.46 -25.71 -11.58
CA PHE A 12 -1.43 -26.99 -10.86
C PHE A 12 -0.82 -28.13 -11.67
N ASN A 13 -0.89 -28.09 -13.00
CA ASN A 13 -0.14 -29.02 -13.84
C ASN A 13 1.38 -28.85 -13.66
N LEU A 14 1.87 -27.61 -13.55
CA LEU A 14 3.28 -27.31 -13.34
C LEU A 14 3.74 -27.65 -11.91
N VAL A 15 2.89 -27.43 -10.91
CA VAL A 15 3.12 -27.87 -9.52
C VAL A 15 3.19 -29.40 -9.44
N GLY A 16 2.42 -30.11 -10.27
CA GLY A 16 2.32 -31.57 -10.27
C GLY A 16 1.26 -32.13 -9.31
N LYS A 17 0.52 -31.26 -8.62
CA LYS A 17 -0.64 -31.61 -7.80
C LYS A 17 -1.57 -30.40 -7.64
N LYS A 18 -2.84 -30.69 -7.34
CA LYS A 18 -3.86 -29.68 -7.04
C LYS A 18 -3.93 -29.45 -5.53
N TYR A 19 -4.00 -28.20 -5.11
CA TYR A 19 -4.29 -27.82 -3.73
C TYR A 19 -5.73 -27.30 -3.63
N ASP A 20 -6.36 -27.51 -2.47
CA ASP A 20 -7.60 -26.83 -2.13
C ASP A 20 -7.29 -25.37 -1.75
N MET A 21 -8.19 -24.44 -2.08
CA MET A 21 -8.00 -22.99 -1.85
C MET A 21 -8.30 -22.60 -0.40
N ASP A 22 -7.58 -23.21 0.52
CA ASP A 22 -7.73 -23.09 1.97
C ASP A 22 -6.47 -22.51 2.65
N ASP A 23 -6.51 -22.42 3.97
CA ASP A 23 -5.41 -21.90 4.80
C ASP A 23 -4.10 -22.70 4.59
N PHE A 24 -4.18 -23.97 4.12
CA PHE A 24 -3.01 -24.77 3.82
C PHE A 24 -2.32 -24.30 2.53
N PHE A 25 -3.07 -23.98 1.47
CA PHE A 25 -2.49 -23.40 0.26
C PHE A 25 -1.91 -22.01 0.52
N GLU A 26 -2.60 -21.17 1.31
CA GLU A 26 -2.07 -19.85 1.71
C GLU A 26 -0.75 -20.00 2.48
N LYS A 27 -0.67 -20.96 3.41
CA LYS A 27 0.59 -21.27 4.10
C LYS A 27 1.69 -21.72 3.14
N LYS A 28 1.37 -22.50 2.11
CA LYS A 28 2.35 -22.94 1.09
C LYS A 28 2.89 -21.78 0.27
N LEU A 29 2.05 -20.80 -0.06
CA LEU A 29 2.48 -19.60 -0.80
C LEU A 29 3.55 -18.79 -0.02
N THR A 30 3.57 -18.86 1.31
CA THR A 30 4.62 -18.18 2.10
C THR A 30 6.04 -18.65 1.76
N HIS A 31 6.22 -19.88 1.27
CA HIS A 31 7.52 -20.39 0.80
C HIS A 31 8.01 -19.69 -0.47
N ALA A 32 7.08 -19.25 -1.31
CA ALA A 32 7.34 -18.40 -2.46
C ALA A 32 7.28 -16.91 -2.10
N LYS A 33 7.36 -16.55 -0.80
CA LYS A 33 7.14 -15.18 -0.30
C LYS A 33 5.87 -14.56 -0.90
N ALA A 34 4.81 -15.35 -0.98
CA ALA A 34 3.59 -15.01 -1.68
C ALA A 34 2.36 -15.18 -0.79
N GLU A 35 1.27 -14.53 -1.19
CA GLU A 35 -0.04 -14.65 -0.58
C GLU A 35 -1.13 -14.74 -1.66
N LEU A 36 -2.25 -15.33 -1.28
CA LEU A 36 -3.41 -15.45 -2.16
C LEU A 36 -4.17 -14.13 -2.15
N ASP A 37 -4.18 -13.43 -3.28
CA ASP A 37 -4.87 -12.15 -3.45
C ASP A 37 -6.34 -12.37 -3.84
N GLU A 38 -6.59 -13.29 -4.79
CA GLU A 38 -7.94 -13.60 -5.24
C GLU A 38 -8.06 -15.09 -5.60
N LYS A 39 -9.14 -15.71 -5.11
CA LYS A 39 -9.52 -17.09 -5.43
C LYS A 39 -10.07 -17.18 -6.86
N PRO A 40 -9.96 -18.34 -7.52
CA PRO A 40 -10.55 -18.52 -8.83
C PRO A 40 -12.08 -18.42 -8.78
N ASP A 41 -12.65 -17.77 -9.79
CA ASP A 41 -14.09 -17.72 -10.00
C ASP A 41 -14.63 -19.10 -10.41
N MET A 42 -15.24 -19.79 -9.46
CA MET A 42 -15.74 -21.15 -9.65
C MET A 42 -16.90 -21.25 -10.65
N SER A 43 -17.54 -20.13 -11.02
CA SER A 43 -18.56 -20.08 -12.07
C SER A 43 -17.99 -20.26 -13.48
N GLN A 44 -16.68 -20.02 -13.66
CA GLN A 44 -15.99 -20.17 -14.93
C GLN A 44 -15.55 -21.63 -15.17
N PRO A 45 -15.42 -22.05 -16.45
CA PRO A 45 -14.82 -23.33 -16.79
C PRO A 45 -13.39 -23.45 -16.23
N GLU A 46 -12.98 -24.65 -15.80
CA GLU A 46 -11.64 -24.88 -15.18
C GLU A 46 -10.47 -24.40 -16.06
N ASN A 47 -10.61 -24.47 -17.39
CA ASN A 47 -9.58 -23.99 -18.31
C ASN A 47 -9.41 -22.46 -18.31
N ASP A 48 -10.41 -21.70 -17.85
CA ASP A 48 -10.44 -20.24 -17.90
C ASP A 48 -10.23 -19.60 -16.52
N ARG A 49 -10.30 -20.41 -15.44
CA ARG A 49 -10.12 -19.94 -14.07
C ARG A 49 -8.72 -19.38 -13.84
N VAL A 50 -8.66 -18.27 -13.11
CA VAL A 50 -7.44 -17.55 -12.77
C VAL A 50 -7.33 -17.43 -11.26
N ILE A 51 -6.14 -17.70 -10.72
CA ILE A 51 -5.77 -17.43 -9.34
C ILE A 51 -4.90 -16.18 -9.34
N LYS A 52 -5.16 -15.22 -8.46
CA LYS A 52 -4.28 -14.06 -8.30
C LYS A 52 -3.39 -14.25 -7.08
N ILE A 53 -2.10 -14.16 -7.29
CA ILE A 53 -1.07 -14.33 -6.27
C ILE A 53 -0.30 -13.01 -6.14
N GLU A 54 -0.22 -12.47 -4.93
CA GLU A 54 0.58 -11.29 -4.61
C GLU A 54 1.91 -11.72 -3.99
N LEU A 55 3.01 -11.12 -4.45
CA LEU A 55 4.35 -11.41 -3.95
C LEU A 55 4.78 -10.37 -2.93
N ASN A 56 5.12 -10.82 -1.73
CA ASN A 56 5.57 -10.04 -0.58
C ASN A 56 7.04 -9.58 -0.68
N ASP A 57 7.71 -9.86 -1.81
CA ASP A 57 9.08 -9.42 -2.08
C ASP A 57 9.28 -9.00 -3.54
N THR A 58 10.34 -8.23 -3.79
CA THR A 58 10.80 -7.80 -5.10
C THR A 58 12.22 -8.29 -5.46
N ASN A 59 12.91 -9.00 -4.57
CA ASN A 59 14.26 -9.52 -4.82
C ASN A 59 14.31 -10.85 -5.61
N ARG A 60 13.17 -11.53 -5.79
CA ARG A 60 13.03 -12.82 -6.48
C ARG A 60 12.23 -12.69 -7.79
N PRO A 61 12.82 -12.11 -8.85
CA PRO A 61 12.13 -11.97 -10.13
C PRO A 61 11.77 -13.31 -10.79
N ASP A 62 12.41 -14.41 -10.38
CA ASP A 62 12.07 -15.76 -10.79
C ASP A 62 10.67 -16.19 -10.34
N LEU A 63 10.09 -15.56 -9.33
CA LEU A 63 8.75 -15.86 -8.84
C LEU A 63 7.65 -15.05 -9.55
N TRP A 64 8.01 -14.18 -10.51
CA TRP A 64 7.07 -13.26 -11.16
C TRP A 64 6.36 -13.89 -12.38
N SER A 65 6.37 -15.22 -12.46
CA SER A 65 5.77 -16.03 -13.51
C SER A 65 5.02 -17.22 -12.90
N THR A 66 4.08 -17.80 -13.66
CA THR A 66 3.38 -19.03 -13.24
C THR A 66 4.38 -20.17 -13.03
N GLY A 67 5.33 -20.33 -13.95
CA GLY A 67 6.36 -21.38 -13.89
C GLY A 67 7.26 -21.26 -12.66
N GLY A 68 7.65 -20.04 -12.30
CA GLY A 68 8.48 -19.75 -11.14
C GLY A 68 7.86 -20.13 -9.81
N ILE A 69 6.62 -19.67 -9.58
CA ILE A 69 5.88 -20.00 -8.35
C ILE A 69 5.62 -21.51 -8.29
N ALA A 70 5.18 -22.10 -9.40
CA ALA A 70 4.91 -23.53 -9.46
C ALA A 70 6.16 -24.38 -9.18
N ARG A 71 7.31 -24.00 -9.75
CA ARG A 71 8.62 -24.63 -9.48
C ARG A 71 8.98 -24.55 -8.00
N CYS A 72 8.88 -23.36 -7.39
CA CYS A 72 9.20 -23.17 -5.98
C CYS A 72 8.36 -24.08 -5.08
N LEU A 73 7.04 -24.15 -5.28
CA LEU A 73 6.15 -25.00 -4.49
C LEU A 73 6.42 -26.49 -4.71
N ARG A 74 6.66 -26.88 -5.97
CA ARG A 74 6.97 -28.26 -6.36
C ARG A 74 8.26 -28.76 -5.71
N GLU A 75 9.32 -27.98 -5.77
CA GLU A 75 10.62 -28.30 -5.15
C GLU A 75 10.53 -28.32 -3.62
N TYR A 76 9.82 -27.36 -3.03
CA TYR A 76 9.60 -27.31 -1.58
C TYR A 76 8.92 -28.58 -1.05
N ASP A 77 8.00 -29.15 -1.83
CA ASP A 77 7.31 -30.40 -1.51
C ASP A 77 8.13 -31.66 -1.81
N GLY A 78 9.41 -31.51 -2.17
CA GLY A 78 10.38 -32.59 -2.30
C GLY A 78 10.45 -33.23 -3.68
N ALA A 79 9.92 -32.57 -4.72
CA ALA A 79 10.15 -33.00 -6.10
C ALA A 79 11.63 -32.87 -6.48
N ALA A 80 12.08 -33.70 -7.43
CA ALA A 80 13.44 -33.59 -7.96
C ALA A 80 13.62 -32.28 -8.73
N HIS A 81 14.78 -31.63 -8.55
CA HIS A 81 15.17 -30.46 -9.33
C HIS A 81 15.30 -30.81 -10.82
N SER A 82 14.82 -29.90 -11.66
CA SER A 82 15.00 -29.98 -13.12
C SER A 82 16.48 -29.87 -13.47
N ASP A 83 16.96 -30.72 -14.38
CA ASP A 83 18.34 -30.64 -14.89
C ASP A 83 18.42 -29.72 -16.12
N TYR A 84 18.82 -28.48 -15.87
CA TYR A 84 18.99 -27.46 -16.90
C TYR A 84 20.33 -27.55 -17.66
N SER A 85 21.18 -28.54 -17.34
CA SER A 85 22.51 -28.69 -17.97
C SER A 85 22.44 -29.00 -19.47
N SER A 86 21.27 -29.41 -19.98
CA SER A 86 21.06 -29.68 -21.40
C SER A 86 21.16 -28.43 -22.28
N PHE A 87 20.83 -27.24 -21.76
CA PHE A 87 20.80 -26.00 -22.54
C PHE A 87 21.60 -24.84 -21.92
N LEU A 88 21.94 -24.90 -20.63
CA LEU A 88 22.74 -23.85 -20.00
C LEU A 88 24.23 -23.98 -20.37
N SER A 89 24.76 -22.95 -21.02
CA SER A 89 26.20 -22.80 -21.18
C SER A 89 26.85 -22.39 -19.86
N THR A 90 28.12 -22.75 -19.68
CA THR A 90 28.95 -22.31 -18.56
C THR A 90 30.33 -21.92 -19.07
N GLU A 91 31.14 -21.31 -18.20
CA GLU A 91 32.54 -21.07 -18.51
C GLU A 91 33.21 -22.41 -18.86
N GLY A 92 33.93 -22.44 -19.99
CA GLY A 92 34.60 -23.64 -20.50
C GLY A 92 33.70 -24.71 -21.13
N ASN A 93 32.36 -24.54 -21.13
CA ASN A 93 31.42 -25.50 -21.71
C ASN A 93 30.24 -24.78 -22.38
N LEU A 94 30.46 -24.34 -23.61
CA LEU A 94 29.44 -23.70 -24.44
C LEU A 94 28.56 -24.76 -25.11
N LYS A 95 27.25 -24.56 -25.08
CA LYS A 95 26.31 -25.47 -25.75
C LYS A 95 26.26 -25.26 -27.26
N ASP A 96 25.78 -26.28 -27.97
CA ASP A 96 25.65 -26.19 -29.42
C ASP A 96 24.51 -25.24 -29.82
N SER A 97 24.86 -24.24 -30.63
CA SER A 97 23.93 -23.24 -31.17
C SER A 97 23.50 -23.55 -32.61
N ALA A 98 24.08 -24.58 -33.25
CA ALA A 98 23.87 -24.88 -34.66
C ALA A 98 24.02 -23.62 -35.54
N GLU A 99 23.05 -23.32 -36.41
CA GLU A 99 23.02 -22.13 -37.27
C GLU A 99 22.44 -20.87 -36.59
N ARG A 100 21.99 -20.96 -35.32
CA ARG A 100 21.33 -19.85 -34.63
C ARG A 100 22.36 -18.85 -34.10
N VAL A 101 22.62 -17.83 -34.89
CA VAL A 101 23.60 -16.77 -34.61
C VAL A 101 22.96 -15.39 -34.71
N ILE A 102 23.21 -14.53 -33.71
CA ILE A 102 22.82 -13.11 -33.73
C ILE A 102 24.07 -12.24 -33.73
N ASP A 103 24.24 -11.41 -34.76
CA ASP A 103 25.34 -10.45 -34.87
C ASP A 103 24.91 -9.08 -34.32
N VAL A 104 25.70 -8.50 -33.41
CA VAL A 104 25.42 -7.21 -32.76
C VAL A 104 26.32 -6.11 -33.30
N ASP A 105 25.70 -5.05 -33.83
CA ASP A 105 26.37 -3.88 -34.39
C ASP A 105 27.19 -3.12 -33.31
N PRO A 106 28.47 -2.78 -33.56
CA PRO A 106 29.31 -2.03 -32.63
C PRO A 106 28.71 -0.67 -32.20
N GLU A 107 27.90 -0.02 -33.03
CA GLU A 107 27.29 1.26 -32.69
C GLU A 107 26.26 1.15 -31.55
N LEU A 108 25.72 -0.04 -31.31
CA LEU A 108 24.75 -0.27 -30.25
C LEU A 108 25.35 -0.26 -28.84
N LYS A 109 26.69 -0.32 -28.72
CA LYS A 109 27.38 -0.24 -27.43
C LYS A 109 26.99 1.00 -26.60
N THR A 110 26.68 2.11 -27.28
CA THR A 110 26.28 3.36 -26.61
C THR A 110 24.77 3.59 -26.55
N ILE A 111 23.97 2.70 -27.15
CA ILE A 111 22.51 2.87 -27.30
C ILE A 111 21.77 1.80 -26.49
N ARG A 112 22.04 0.53 -26.78
CA ARG A 112 21.44 -0.65 -26.12
C ARG A 112 22.43 -1.82 -26.24
N PRO A 113 23.43 -1.89 -25.35
CA PRO A 113 24.65 -2.65 -25.57
C PRO A 113 24.51 -4.18 -25.51
N TYR A 114 23.43 -4.73 -24.95
CA TYR A 114 23.36 -6.17 -24.72
C TYR A 114 22.07 -6.77 -25.27
N LEU A 115 22.22 -8.00 -25.77
CA LEU A 115 21.19 -8.88 -26.31
C LEU A 115 21.49 -10.34 -25.91
N VAL A 116 20.49 -11.03 -25.38
CA VAL A 116 20.55 -12.48 -25.12
C VAL A 116 19.34 -13.13 -25.76
N ALA A 117 19.48 -14.37 -26.22
CA ALA A 117 18.37 -15.06 -26.86
C ALA A 117 18.43 -16.58 -26.70
N PHE A 118 17.29 -17.24 -26.87
CA PHE A 118 17.19 -18.69 -26.98
C PHE A 118 15.93 -19.05 -27.79
N VAL A 119 15.88 -20.26 -28.33
CA VAL A 119 14.68 -20.76 -29.01
C VAL A 119 13.99 -21.78 -28.13
N ILE A 120 12.68 -21.62 -27.92
CA ILE A 120 11.82 -22.65 -27.31
C ILE A 120 11.24 -23.52 -28.42
N SER A 121 11.41 -24.83 -28.33
CA SER A 121 11.06 -25.80 -29.37
C SER A 121 10.27 -26.97 -28.78
N GLY A 122 9.51 -27.67 -29.63
CA GLY A 122 8.75 -28.86 -29.23
C GLY A 122 7.26 -28.72 -29.55
N LYS A 123 6.41 -28.75 -28.51
CA LYS A 123 4.96 -28.63 -28.69
C LYS A 123 4.56 -27.22 -29.14
N PRO A 124 3.47 -27.05 -29.91
CA PRO A 124 2.91 -25.74 -30.20
C PRO A 124 2.51 -25.00 -28.91
N ILE A 125 2.63 -23.67 -28.93
CA ILE A 125 2.18 -22.83 -27.82
C ILE A 125 0.65 -22.80 -27.76
N ASP A 126 0.09 -23.10 -26.60
CA ASP A 126 -1.34 -23.02 -26.35
C ASP A 126 -1.74 -21.65 -25.77
N GLU A 127 -3.04 -21.38 -25.71
CA GLU A 127 -3.56 -20.10 -25.24
C GLU A 127 -3.15 -19.77 -23.79
N PRO A 128 -3.24 -20.69 -22.80
CA PRO A 128 -2.79 -20.40 -21.44
C PRO A 128 -1.29 -20.06 -21.37
N MET A 129 -0.44 -20.80 -22.08
CA MET A 129 1.00 -20.52 -22.09
C MET A 129 1.33 -19.20 -22.80
N LEU A 130 0.62 -18.86 -23.88
CA LEU A 130 0.79 -17.58 -24.57
C LEU A 130 0.39 -16.40 -23.69
N LYS A 131 -0.69 -16.53 -22.91
CA LYS A 131 -1.07 -15.50 -21.92
C LYS A 131 -0.03 -15.38 -20.80
N ASP A 132 0.51 -16.51 -20.33
CA ASP A 132 1.53 -16.52 -19.26
C ASP A 132 2.86 -15.89 -19.69
N ILE A 133 3.35 -16.17 -20.91
CA ILE A 133 4.58 -15.53 -21.41
C ILE A 133 4.39 -14.02 -21.61
N ILE A 134 3.22 -13.57 -22.09
CA ILE A 134 2.91 -12.13 -22.23
C ILE A 134 2.89 -11.47 -20.85
N GLN A 135 2.27 -12.09 -19.86
CA GLN A 135 2.31 -11.57 -18.49
C GLN A 135 3.74 -11.54 -17.96
N THR A 136 4.50 -12.62 -18.11
CA THR A 136 5.90 -12.71 -17.63
C THR A 136 6.77 -11.64 -18.31
N GLN A 137 6.57 -11.41 -19.61
CA GLN A 137 7.17 -10.30 -20.36
C GLN A 137 6.87 -8.96 -19.67
N GLU A 138 5.60 -8.68 -19.39
CA GLU A 138 5.17 -7.44 -18.77
C GLU A 138 5.75 -7.27 -17.38
N LYS A 139 5.71 -8.30 -16.53
CA LYS A 139 6.23 -8.23 -15.15
C LYS A 139 7.74 -8.03 -15.13
N LEU A 140 8.50 -8.83 -15.89
CA LEU A 140 9.95 -8.70 -15.96
C LEU A 140 10.35 -7.35 -16.57
N CYS A 141 9.77 -6.94 -17.69
CA CYS A 141 10.18 -5.71 -18.35
C CYS A 141 9.70 -4.44 -17.62
N TRP A 142 8.53 -4.47 -16.97
CA TRP A 142 7.99 -3.31 -16.27
C TRP A 142 8.66 -3.11 -14.90
N ASN A 143 8.72 -4.16 -14.08
CA ASN A 143 9.24 -4.06 -12.72
C ASN A 143 10.77 -4.16 -12.71
N PHE A 144 11.34 -5.30 -13.15
CA PHE A 144 12.78 -5.55 -13.11
C PHE A 144 13.51 -4.69 -14.16
N GLY A 145 12.92 -4.60 -15.35
CA GLY A 145 13.36 -3.82 -16.48
C GLY A 145 13.13 -2.30 -16.38
N ARG A 146 12.55 -1.82 -15.27
CA ARG A 146 12.22 -0.39 -15.01
C ARG A 146 11.50 0.27 -16.19
N LYS A 147 10.33 -0.26 -16.55
CA LYS A 147 9.53 0.14 -17.73
C LYS A 147 10.33 0.02 -19.03
N ARG A 148 10.92 -1.16 -19.25
CA ARG A 148 11.73 -1.55 -20.41
C ARG A 148 13.07 -0.84 -20.61
N LYS A 149 13.42 0.10 -19.72
CA LYS A 149 14.67 0.83 -19.76
C LYS A 149 15.85 -0.14 -19.79
N THR A 150 15.91 -1.03 -18.80
CA THR A 150 17.04 -1.95 -18.61
C THR A 150 16.82 -3.31 -19.25
N ILE A 151 15.56 -3.78 -19.38
CA ILE A 151 15.24 -5.09 -19.95
C ILE A 151 13.98 -5.00 -20.81
N SER A 152 14.07 -5.44 -22.06
CA SER A 152 12.92 -5.64 -22.93
C SER A 152 12.99 -7.03 -23.52
N MET A 153 11.87 -7.74 -23.52
CA MET A 153 11.77 -9.08 -24.07
C MET A 153 10.84 -9.07 -25.28
N GLY A 154 11.24 -9.81 -26.32
CA GLY A 154 10.47 -10.06 -27.55
C GLY A 154 10.38 -11.56 -27.84
N VAL A 155 9.32 -11.96 -28.52
CA VAL A 155 9.05 -13.35 -28.90
C VAL A 155 8.67 -13.38 -30.37
N TYR A 156 9.26 -14.29 -31.14
CA TYR A 156 9.17 -14.32 -32.61
C TYR A 156 9.04 -15.76 -33.12
N ARG A 157 8.41 -15.94 -34.28
CA ARG A 157 8.26 -17.27 -34.91
C ARG A 157 9.56 -17.69 -35.58
N GLN A 158 10.28 -18.66 -35.01
CA GLN A 158 11.60 -19.07 -35.51
C GLN A 158 11.53 -19.61 -36.94
N SER A 159 10.46 -20.32 -37.30
CA SER A 159 10.28 -20.92 -38.63
C SER A 159 10.30 -19.91 -39.79
N GLN A 160 10.01 -18.64 -39.51
CA GLN A 160 9.98 -17.57 -40.49
C GLN A 160 11.30 -16.77 -40.55
N ILE A 161 12.20 -16.96 -39.59
CA ILE A 161 13.47 -16.23 -39.48
C ILE A 161 14.54 -16.87 -40.37
N LYS A 162 15.29 -16.05 -41.13
CA LYS A 162 16.55 -16.45 -41.76
C LYS A 162 17.76 -16.05 -40.92
N TRP A 163 18.61 -17.03 -40.59
CA TRP A 163 19.84 -16.84 -39.85
C TRP A 163 21.01 -16.49 -40.78
N PRO A 164 22.01 -15.71 -40.33
CA PRO A 164 22.10 -15.04 -39.03
C PRO A 164 21.10 -13.88 -38.89
N VAL A 165 20.68 -13.61 -37.66
CA VAL A 165 19.88 -12.43 -37.31
C VAL A 165 20.83 -11.29 -36.97
N HIS A 166 20.47 -10.06 -37.31
CA HIS A 166 21.30 -8.88 -37.12
C HIS A 166 20.60 -7.88 -36.21
N GLN A 167 21.26 -7.52 -35.10
CA GLN A 167 20.83 -6.44 -34.22
C GLN A 167 21.61 -5.18 -34.60
N THR A 168 20.94 -4.26 -35.28
CA THR A 168 21.57 -3.15 -36.02
C THR A 168 21.20 -1.77 -35.46
N ALA A 169 22.08 -0.78 -35.64
CA ALA A 169 21.77 0.62 -35.36
C ALA A 169 21.18 1.29 -36.61
N ALA A 170 19.86 1.43 -36.64
CA ALA A 170 19.12 1.93 -37.80
C ALA A 170 18.88 3.45 -37.74
N ASP A 171 18.88 4.09 -38.91
CA ASP A 171 18.48 5.50 -39.04
C ASP A 171 16.95 5.62 -38.84
N PRO A 172 16.50 6.42 -37.86
CA PRO A 172 15.09 6.48 -37.47
C PRO A 172 14.19 7.22 -38.47
N ASP A 173 14.76 8.00 -39.39
CA ASP A 173 14.05 8.80 -40.37
C ASP A 173 13.90 8.07 -41.71
N THR A 174 14.82 7.15 -42.04
CA THR A 174 14.77 6.41 -43.32
C THR A 174 14.24 4.98 -43.19
N THR A 175 14.43 4.34 -42.03
CA THR A 175 14.07 2.94 -41.83
C THR A 175 12.57 2.81 -41.54
N ARG A 176 11.88 1.89 -42.22
CA ARG A 176 10.42 1.73 -42.12
C ARG A 176 10.00 0.28 -42.02
N PHE A 177 9.04 -0.01 -41.16
CA PHE A 177 8.37 -1.31 -41.08
C PHE A 177 6.91 -1.15 -40.62
N VAL A 178 6.13 -2.23 -40.69
CA VAL A 178 4.76 -2.26 -40.18
C VAL A 178 4.80 -2.68 -38.70
N PRO A 179 4.56 -1.77 -37.73
CA PRO A 179 4.52 -2.14 -36.33
C PRO A 179 3.29 -3.00 -36.01
N LEU A 180 3.39 -3.84 -34.99
CA LEU A 180 2.28 -4.68 -34.51
C LEU A 180 0.99 -3.84 -34.32
N GLN A 181 -0.16 -4.41 -34.69
CA GLN A 181 -1.48 -3.73 -34.65
C GLN A 181 -1.64 -2.55 -35.63
N CYS A 182 -0.71 -2.36 -36.58
CA CYS A 182 -0.84 -1.40 -37.68
C CYS A 182 -0.82 -2.12 -39.03
N ASN A 183 -1.30 -1.43 -40.07
CA ASN A 183 -1.36 -1.95 -41.44
C ASN A 183 -0.45 -1.21 -42.43
N GLU A 184 0.21 -0.14 -42.00
CA GLU A 184 1.03 0.72 -42.86
C GLU A 184 2.46 0.84 -42.34
N LYS A 185 3.41 1.01 -43.27
CA LYS A 185 4.82 1.21 -42.95
C LYS A 185 5.07 2.59 -42.38
N GLN A 186 5.56 2.64 -41.15
CA GLN A 186 5.94 3.87 -40.46
C GLN A 186 7.46 3.94 -40.30
N THR A 187 8.02 5.15 -40.29
CA THR A 187 9.42 5.36 -39.88
C THR A 187 9.58 5.09 -38.40
N LEU A 188 10.79 4.78 -37.95
CA LEU A 188 11.03 4.52 -36.52
C LEU A 188 10.70 5.75 -35.66
N ARG A 189 10.96 6.97 -36.19
CA ARG A 189 10.60 8.23 -35.52
C ARG A 189 9.09 8.44 -35.44
N GLU A 190 8.35 8.12 -36.50
CA GLU A 190 6.87 8.14 -36.48
C GLU A 190 6.34 7.18 -35.42
N ILE A 191 6.85 5.94 -35.37
CA ILE A 191 6.43 4.93 -34.38
C ILE A 191 6.60 5.49 -32.96
N VAL A 192 7.76 6.06 -32.63
CA VAL A 192 8.01 6.68 -31.31
C VAL A 192 7.03 7.82 -30.99
N ALA A 193 6.63 8.62 -31.99
CA ALA A 193 5.73 9.75 -31.78
C ALA A 193 4.25 9.36 -31.70
N THR A 194 3.80 8.42 -32.53
CA THR A 194 2.36 8.18 -32.78
C THR A 194 1.85 6.86 -32.22
N HIS A 195 2.64 5.79 -32.25
CA HIS A 195 2.20 4.46 -31.81
C HIS A 195 1.95 4.45 -30.29
N PRO A 196 0.91 3.74 -29.77
CA PRO A 196 0.66 3.67 -28.32
C PRO A 196 1.89 3.26 -27.50
N LYS A 197 2.59 2.19 -27.94
CA LYS A 197 3.86 1.76 -27.31
C LYS A 197 5.02 2.73 -27.53
N GLY A 198 4.99 3.51 -28.61
CA GLY A 198 5.95 4.60 -28.84
C GLY A 198 5.76 5.74 -27.85
N LYS A 199 4.52 6.16 -27.58
CA LYS A 199 4.22 7.16 -26.55
C LYS A 199 4.59 6.69 -25.15
N GLU A 200 4.38 5.41 -24.88
CA GLU A 200 4.66 4.79 -23.57
C GLU A 200 6.17 4.64 -23.28
N TYR A 201 6.94 4.14 -24.25
CA TYR A 201 8.35 3.76 -24.06
C TYR A 201 9.36 4.55 -24.90
N GLY A 202 8.90 5.39 -25.81
CA GLY A 202 9.75 6.11 -26.77
C GLY A 202 10.75 7.06 -26.12
N TRP A 203 10.51 7.48 -24.87
CA TRP A 203 11.46 8.24 -24.06
C TRP A 203 12.79 7.53 -23.82
N ILE A 204 12.84 6.20 -23.98
CA ILE A 204 14.08 5.40 -23.88
C ILE A 204 15.01 5.69 -25.07
N LEU A 205 14.44 5.87 -26.27
CA LEU A 205 15.21 5.99 -27.51
C LEU A 205 15.27 7.42 -28.08
N LYS A 206 14.32 8.30 -27.73
CA LYS A 206 14.10 9.61 -28.40
C LYS A 206 15.33 10.52 -28.53
N ASP A 207 16.29 10.41 -27.61
CA ASP A 207 17.46 11.27 -27.54
C ASP A 207 18.67 10.69 -28.30
N PHE A 208 18.57 9.48 -28.84
CA PHE A 208 19.60 8.83 -29.64
C PHE A 208 19.47 9.15 -31.13
N LYS A 209 20.61 9.17 -31.84
CA LYS A 209 20.67 9.42 -33.29
C LYS A 209 20.21 8.22 -34.13
N LYS A 210 20.43 7.01 -33.64
CA LYS A 210 20.08 5.74 -34.28
C LYS A 210 19.32 4.89 -33.30
N TYR A 211 18.41 4.06 -33.80
CA TYR A 211 17.60 3.18 -32.98
C TYR A 211 17.97 1.70 -33.21
N PRO A 212 17.99 0.86 -32.16
CA PRO A 212 18.14 -0.58 -32.29
C PRO A 212 17.02 -1.19 -33.14
N LEU A 213 17.41 -2.06 -34.07
CA LEU A 213 16.50 -2.77 -34.97
C LEU A 213 16.99 -4.20 -35.15
N LEU A 214 16.12 -5.16 -34.83
CA LEU A 214 16.37 -6.59 -35.02
C LEU A 214 15.83 -7.00 -36.39
N VAL A 215 16.69 -7.54 -37.24
CA VAL A 215 16.34 -7.98 -38.61
C VAL A 215 16.91 -9.37 -38.90
N ASP A 216 16.26 -10.12 -39.78
CA ASP A 216 16.80 -11.39 -40.26
C ASP A 216 17.84 -11.18 -41.39
N ASP A 217 18.38 -12.27 -41.93
CA ASP A 217 19.37 -12.21 -43.03
C ASP A 217 18.78 -11.67 -44.35
N ASN A 218 17.46 -11.75 -44.53
CA ASN A 218 16.75 -11.13 -45.66
C ASN A 218 16.48 -9.63 -45.45
N ARG A 219 16.89 -9.06 -44.32
CA ARG A 219 16.62 -7.66 -43.91
C ARG A 219 15.15 -7.39 -43.60
N GLU A 220 14.37 -8.41 -43.29
CA GLU A 220 13.01 -8.25 -42.78
C GLU A 220 13.04 -7.94 -41.28
N VAL A 221 12.16 -7.04 -40.82
CA VAL A 221 12.20 -6.52 -39.45
C VAL A 221 11.44 -7.43 -38.50
N LEU A 222 12.10 -7.85 -37.41
CA LEU A 222 11.50 -8.56 -36.29
C LEU A 222 10.96 -7.57 -35.26
N SER A 223 11.77 -6.61 -34.83
CA SER A 223 11.37 -5.60 -33.84
C SER A 223 12.25 -4.36 -33.85
N MET A 224 11.72 -3.32 -33.22
CA MET A 224 12.45 -2.14 -32.75
C MET A 224 12.44 -2.17 -31.21
N ALA A 225 13.26 -3.04 -30.62
CA ALA A 225 13.36 -3.15 -29.16
C ALA A 225 13.92 -1.85 -28.54
N PRO A 226 13.40 -1.33 -27.40
CA PRO A 226 12.41 -1.93 -26.51
C PRO A 226 10.95 -1.54 -26.81
N ILE A 227 10.68 -0.93 -27.97
CA ILE A 227 9.41 -0.25 -28.24
C ILE A 227 8.33 -1.23 -28.73
N ILE A 228 8.55 -1.87 -29.88
CA ILE A 228 7.49 -2.65 -30.54
C ILE A 228 8.05 -3.71 -31.51
N ASN A 229 7.32 -4.80 -31.65
CA ASN A 229 7.56 -5.85 -32.65
C ASN A 229 6.95 -5.48 -34.01
N SER A 230 7.39 -6.15 -35.08
CA SER A 230 6.71 -6.05 -36.38
C SER A 230 5.39 -6.83 -36.38
N ALA A 231 4.45 -6.39 -37.23
CA ALA A 231 3.19 -7.10 -37.43
C ALA A 231 3.37 -8.44 -38.18
N ASP A 232 4.44 -8.56 -38.97
CA ASP A 232 4.71 -9.72 -39.80
C ASP A 232 5.44 -10.81 -39.00
N LEU A 233 6.78 -10.78 -38.97
CA LEU A 233 7.64 -11.76 -38.28
C LEU A 233 7.49 -11.76 -36.75
N GLY A 234 7.02 -10.65 -36.18
CA GLY A 234 6.97 -10.40 -34.74
C GLY A 234 5.65 -10.71 -34.02
N ALA A 235 4.64 -11.23 -34.73
CA ALA A 235 3.37 -11.65 -34.15
C ALA A 235 3.36 -13.17 -33.88
N VAL A 236 3.21 -13.53 -32.60
CA VAL A 236 3.06 -14.93 -32.15
C VAL A 236 1.59 -15.24 -31.92
N GLU A 237 1.14 -16.39 -32.41
CA GLU A 237 -0.23 -16.87 -32.33
C GLU A 237 -0.30 -18.26 -31.69
N VAL A 238 -1.49 -18.60 -31.18
CA VAL A 238 -1.76 -19.95 -30.65
C VAL A 238 -1.58 -20.97 -31.77
N GLY A 239 -0.81 -22.03 -31.49
CA GLY A 239 -0.47 -23.07 -32.46
C GLY A 239 0.87 -22.88 -33.16
N ASP A 240 1.57 -21.75 -32.96
CA ASP A 240 2.94 -21.62 -33.40
C ASP A 240 3.87 -22.56 -32.61
N SER A 241 4.86 -23.12 -33.28
CA SER A 241 5.96 -23.87 -32.67
C SER A 241 7.28 -23.19 -33.00
N ASP A 242 8.30 -23.50 -32.19
CA ASP A 242 9.65 -22.98 -32.37
C ASP A 242 9.67 -21.45 -32.29
N LEU A 243 9.78 -20.90 -31.09
CA LEU A 243 9.74 -19.45 -30.85
C LEU A 243 11.10 -18.94 -30.40
N LEU A 244 11.62 -17.91 -31.07
CA LEU A 244 12.79 -17.16 -30.61
C LEU A 244 12.36 -16.22 -29.49
N VAL A 245 12.94 -16.35 -28.31
CA VAL A 245 12.83 -15.40 -27.22
C VAL A 245 14.12 -14.59 -27.18
N GLU A 246 14.01 -13.26 -27.26
CA GLU A 246 15.13 -12.32 -27.19
C GLU A 246 14.89 -11.34 -26.05
N LEU A 247 15.97 -10.98 -25.37
CA LEU A 247 15.98 -9.93 -24.38
C LEU A 247 17.13 -8.96 -24.67
N THR A 248 16.83 -7.66 -24.69
CA THR A 248 17.82 -6.58 -24.88
C THR A 248 17.80 -5.61 -23.71
N GLY A 249 18.93 -4.93 -23.49
CA GLY A 249 19.10 -4.09 -22.31
C GLY A 249 20.43 -3.35 -22.24
N ASP A 250 20.66 -2.75 -21.07
CA ASP A 250 21.89 -2.02 -20.72
C ASP A 250 22.74 -2.73 -19.65
N ASP A 251 22.24 -3.83 -19.07
CA ASP A 251 22.93 -4.64 -18.06
C ASP A 251 22.92 -6.13 -18.42
N MET A 252 24.10 -6.71 -18.62
CA MET A 252 24.25 -8.08 -19.14
C MET A 252 23.82 -9.15 -18.13
N GLU A 253 24.13 -8.97 -16.84
CA GLU A 253 23.76 -9.94 -15.80
C GLU A 253 22.25 -9.99 -15.59
N SER A 254 21.57 -8.84 -15.54
CA SER A 254 20.11 -8.77 -15.40
C SER A 254 19.39 -9.38 -16.61
N LEU A 255 19.93 -9.19 -17.82
CA LEU A 255 19.42 -9.84 -19.03
C LEU A 255 19.62 -11.35 -18.99
N MET A 256 20.82 -11.81 -18.61
CA MET A 256 21.12 -13.22 -18.52
C MET A 256 20.24 -13.91 -17.48
N LEU A 257 20.03 -13.28 -16.33
CA LEU A 257 19.11 -13.76 -15.30
C LEU A 257 17.69 -13.89 -15.84
N SER A 258 17.20 -12.85 -16.51
CA SER A 258 15.84 -12.85 -17.09
C SER A 258 15.70 -13.92 -18.18
N ALA A 259 16.72 -14.12 -19.01
CA ALA A 259 16.75 -15.18 -20.01
C ALA A 259 16.72 -16.56 -19.35
N ASN A 260 17.50 -16.76 -18.29
CA ASN A 260 17.52 -18.02 -17.54
C ASN A 260 16.18 -18.30 -16.86
N ILE A 261 15.53 -17.29 -16.26
CA ILE A 261 14.18 -17.42 -15.67
C ILE A 261 13.21 -17.96 -16.72
N VAL A 262 13.08 -17.26 -17.85
CA VAL A 262 12.11 -17.62 -18.88
C VAL A 262 12.46 -18.97 -19.52
N ALA A 263 13.75 -19.25 -19.75
CA ALA A 263 14.19 -20.55 -20.28
C ALA A 263 13.88 -21.72 -19.33
N CYS A 264 14.14 -21.56 -18.03
CA CYS A 264 13.82 -22.58 -17.03
C CYS A 264 12.31 -22.80 -16.91
N ASP A 265 11.50 -21.74 -16.96
CA ASP A 265 10.04 -21.84 -16.91
C ASP A 265 9.47 -22.63 -18.11
N PHE A 266 9.97 -22.35 -19.32
CA PHE A 266 9.59 -23.12 -20.51
C PHE A 266 10.08 -24.57 -20.46
N PHE A 267 11.29 -24.81 -19.96
CA PHE A 267 11.80 -26.16 -19.79
C PHE A 267 10.92 -26.96 -18.83
N ASP A 268 10.54 -26.38 -17.70
CA ASP A 268 9.64 -26.98 -16.71
C ASP A 268 8.24 -27.25 -17.28
N ALA A 269 7.79 -26.43 -18.23
CA ALA A 269 6.54 -26.64 -18.98
C ALA A 269 6.65 -27.73 -20.07
N GLY A 270 7.80 -28.38 -20.23
CA GLY A 270 8.05 -29.49 -21.15
C GLY A 270 8.52 -29.09 -22.54
N TYR A 271 8.99 -27.85 -22.73
CA TYR A 271 9.63 -27.42 -23.97
C TYR A 271 11.11 -27.76 -23.99
N LYS A 272 11.70 -27.84 -25.18
CA LYS A 272 13.14 -27.90 -25.37
C LYS A 272 13.69 -26.49 -25.52
N ILE A 273 14.77 -26.20 -24.84
CA ILE A 273 15.49 -24.93 -24.98
C ILE A 273 16.67 -25.16 -25.93
N LEU A 274 16.72 -24.42 -27.02
CA LEU A 274 17.77 -24.47 -28.02
C LEU A 274 18.66 -23.22 -27.87
N PRO A 275 19.95 -23.38 -27.54
CA PRO A 275 20.87 -22.27 -27.36
C PRO A 275 21.07 -21.45 -28.64
N VAL A 276 21.37 -20.17 -28.47
CA VAL A 276 21.68 -19.20 -29.55
C VAL A 276 23.03 -18.56 -29.24
N LYS A 277 23.87 -18.40 -30.28
CA LYS A 277 25.13 -17.68 -30.15
C LYS A 277 24.93 -16.21 -30.49
N ILE A 278 25.40 -15.33 -29.62
CA ILE A 278 25.39 -13.89 -29.83
C ILE A 278 26.84 -13.44 -30.05
N HIS A 279 27.09 -12.86 -31.21
CA HIS A 279 28.39 -12.32 -31.60
C HIS A 279 28.42 -10.81 -31.41
N TYR A 280 29.35 -10.34 -30.59
CA TYR A 280 29.56 -8.94 -30.27
C TYR A 280 30.88 -8.43 -30.85
N ALA A 281 30.83 -7.23 -31.45
CA ALA A 281 32.03 -6.51 -31.86
C ALA A 281 32.88 -5.97 -30.68
N TYR A 282 32.41 -6.11 -29.44
CA TYR A 282 33.06 -5.63 -28.22
C TYR A 282 32.94 -6.64 -27.08
N ASP A 283 33.84 -6.53 -26.10
CA ASP A 283 33.77 -7.35 -24.90
C ASP A 283 32.57 -6.97 -24.03
N THR A 284 31.83 -8.00 -23.59
CA THR A 284 30.63 -7.90 -22.77
C THR A 284 30.89 -8.21 -21.29
N GLY A 285 32.12 -8.60 -20.93
CA GLY A 285 32.43 -9.23 -19.64
C GLY A 285 32.24 -10.75 -19.65
N PHE A 286 31.47 -11.26 -20.61
CA PHE A 286 31.29 -12.70 -20.89
C PHE A 286 32.02 -13.13 -22.17
N GLY A 287 32.85 -12.26 -22.74
CA GLY A 287 33.50 -12.44 -24.03
C GLY A 287 32.74 -11.83 -25.20
N GLN A 288 33.28 -12.01 -26.40
CA GLN A 288 32.68 -11.52 -27.65
C GLN A 288 31.67 -12.50 -28.26
N ASP A 289 31.88 -13.81 -28.06
CA ASP A 289 30.94 -14.85 -28.47
C ASP A 289 30.28 -15.43 -27.22
N VAL A 290 29.01 -15.13 -27.01
CA VAL A 290 28.24 -15.57 -25.85
C VAL A 290 27.17 -16.55 -26.31
N VAL A 291 27.14 -17.76 -25.77
CA VAL A 291 26.07 -18.73 -26.08
C VAL A 291 25.06 -18.72 -24.94
N THR A 292 23.84 -18.30 -25.24
CA THR A 292 22.75 -18.14 -24.26
C THR A 292 21.68 -19.21 -24.43
N PRO A 293 21.03 -19.67 -23.34
CA PRO A 293 21.16 -19.22 -21.95
C PRO A 293 22.50 -19.62 -21.29
N TYR A 294 22.95 -18.88 -20.28
CA TYR A 294 24.28 -19.02 -19.67
C TYR A 294 24.20 -18.90 -18.13
N TYR A 295 24.86 -19.82 -17.42
CA TYR A 295 24.96 -19.79 -15.97
C TYR A 295 26.17 -18.95 -15.53
N PHE A 296 25.91 -17.87 -14.79
CA PHE A 296 26.94 -16.90 -14.39
C PHE A 296 27.06 -16.68 -12.88
N GLN A 297 26.20 -17.32 -12.08
CA GLN A 297 26.15 -17.09 -10.64
C GLN A 297 27.40 -17.62 -9.94
N SER A 298 27.86 -16.86 -8.94
CA SER A 298 28.91 -17.29 -8.02
C SER A 298 28.33 -18.09 -6.86
N THR A 299 29.16 -18.91 -6.22
CA THR A 299 28.76 -19.63 -5.01
C THR A 299 28.86 -18.75 -3.77
N THR A 300 27.98 -18.99 -2.80
CA THR A 300 27.95 -18.27 -1.51
C THR A 300 28.10 -19.25 -0.36
N ASP A 301 29.03 -18.97 0.55
CA ASP A 301 29.30 -19.81 1.72
C ASP A 301 28.47 -19.33 2.93
N ALA A 302 27.95 -20.28 3.72
CA ALA A 302 27.39 -20.02 5.05
C ALA A 302 27.90 -21.02 6.09
N ARG A 303 28.14 -20.53 7.31
CA ARG A 303 28.63 -21.33 8.44
C ARG A 303 27.47 -21.77 9.32
N LEU A 304 27.52 -23.00 9.82
CA LEU A 304 26.51 -23.52 10.75
C LEU A 304 26.42 -22.64 12.01
N SER A 305 27.55 -22.20 12.56
CA SER A 305 27.57 -21.31 13.71
C SER A 305 26.89 -19.96 13.45
N ALA A 306 27.04 -19.39 12.25
CA ALA A 306 26.42 -18.13 11.85
C ALA A 306 24.91 -18.29 11.67
N ILE A 307 24.48 -19.38 11.02
CA ILE A 307 23.07 -19.76 10.86
C ILE A 307 22.40 -19.86 12.24
N ASN A 308 22.95 -20.69 13.13
CA ASN A 308 22.40 -20.90 14.46
C ASN A 308 22.37 -19.63 15.30
N LYS A 309 23.42 -18.80 15.22
CA LYS A 309 23.48 -17.50 15.91
C LYS A 309 22.42 -16.53 15.41
N LYS A 310 22.20 -16.46 14.10
CA LYS A 310 21.29 -15.49 13.48
C LYS A 310 19.83 -15.90 13.66
N LEU A 311 19.52 -17.20 13.54
CA LEU A 311 18.17 -17.75 13.71
C LEU A 311 17.80 -18.02 15.18
N GLY A 312 18.79 -18.04 16.09
CA GLY A 312 18.56 -18.24 17.52
C GLY A 312 18.23 -19.68 17.92
N VAL A 313 18.50 -20.66 17.06
CA VAL A 313 18.22 -22.09 17.26
C VAL A 313 19.46 -22.94 16.99
N GLN A 314 19.47 -24.18 17.49
CA GLN A 314 20.55 -25.15 17.23
C GLN A 314 20.11 -26.15 16.16
N LEU A 315 20.44 -25.89 14.90
CA LEU A 315 20.16 -26.79 13.78
C LEU A 315 21.30 -27.78 13.55
N THR A 316 20.97 -28.97 13.08
CA THR A 316 21.96 -29.96 12.61
C THR A 316 22.37 -29.71 11.15
N LYS A 317 23.49 -30.32 10.75
CA LYS A 317 23.99 -30.26 9.36
C LYS A 317 22.94 -30.73 8.36
N GLU A 318 22.25 -31.82 8.66
CA GLU A 318 21.23 -32.44 7.80
C GLU A 318 19.98 -31.56 7.68
N GLN A 319 19.57 -30.89 8.76
CA GLN A 319 18.43 -29.97 8.75
C GLN A 319 18.70 -28.79 7.82
N VAL A 320 19.87 -28.16 7.98
CA VAL A 320 20.27 -27.00 7.15
C VAL A 320 20.39 -27.41 5.69
N GLN A 321 21.06 -28.52 5.39
CA GLN A 321 21.20 -28.99 4.02
C GLN A 321 19.83 -29.23 3.36
N LYS A 322 18.93 -29.95 4.05
CA LYS A 322 17.59 -30.23 3.54
C LYS A 322 16.75 -28.95 3.35
N ALA A 323 16.88 -27.98 4.26
CA ALA A 323 16.19 -26.70 4.15
C ALA A 323 16.63 -25.93 2.89
N LEU A 324 17.93 -25.87 2.63
CA LEU A 324 18.48 -25.21 1.44
C LEU A 324 18.08 -25.93 0.15
N GLU A 325 18.12 -27.27 0.13
CA GLU A 325 17.71 -28.09 -1.02
C GLU A 325 16.22 -27.86 -1.36
N LYS A 326 15.33 -27.81 -0.37
CA LYS A 326 13.90 -27.46 -0.57
C LYS A 326 13.70 -26.10 -1.26
N MET A 327 14.62 -25.15 -1.07
CA MET A 327 14.57 -23.82 -1.68
C MET A 327 15.18 -23.76 -3.09
N GLY A 328 15.48 -24.93 -3.70
CA GLY A 328 16.00 -25.02 -5.06
C GLY A 328 17.53 -24.94 -5.15
N ASN A 329 18.24 -24.96 -4.02
CA ASN A 329 19.69 -24.76 -4.00
C ASN A 329 20.46 -26.06 -4.15
N SER A 330 21.54 -26.02 -4.92
CA SER A 330 22.56 -27.07 -4.91
C SER A 330 23.60 -26.77 -3.83
N VAL A 331 23.77 -27.66 -2.86
CA VAL A 331 24.63 -27.42 -1.69
C VAL A 331 25.77 -28.43 -1.62
N THR A 332 27.00 -27.95 -1.43
CA THR A 332 28.13 -28.78 -1.05
C THR A 332 28.48 -28.51 0.40
N VAL A 333 28.52 -29.55 1.24
CA VAL A 333 28.89 -29.40 2.65
C VAL A 333 30.32 -29.85 2.88
N SER A 334 31.11 -29.01 3.55
CA SER A 334 32.50 -29.30 3.89
C SER A 334 32.79 -28.95 5.35
N ASP A 335 33.72 -29.70 5.95
CA ASP A 335 34.22 -29.42 7.29
C ASP A 335 35.54 -28.62 7.15
N LYS A 336 35.54 -27.35 7.58
CA LYS A 336 36.71 -26.45 7.52
C LYS A 336 37.19 -26.19 8.95
N GLY A 337 38.03 -27.09 9.47
CA GLY A 337 38.45 -27.09 10.89
C GLY A 337 37.32 -27.59 11.78
N ASP A 338 36.97 -26.83 12.82
CA ASP A 338 35.86 -27.14 13.72
C ASP A 338 34.49 -26.58 13.26
N GLU A 339 34.42 -26.05 12.03
CA GLU A 339 33.22 -25.39 11.49
C GLU A 339 32.67 -26.16 10.27
N VAL A 340 31.35 -26.31 10.23
CA VAL A 340 30.63 -26.86 9.07
C VAL A 340 30.25 -25.70 8.14
N VAL A 341 30.66 -25.80 6.88
CA VAL A 341 30.42 -24.78 5.85
C VAL A 341 29.57 -25.34 4.73
N PHE A 342 28.48 -24.64 4.42
CA PHE A 342 27.57 -24.90 3.31
C PHE A 342 27.94 -23.96 2.16
N THR A 343 28.49 -24.52 1.07
CA THR A 343 28.72 -23.78 -0.17
C THR A 343 27.50 -23.94 -1.05
N VAL A 344 26.71 -22.87 -1.16
CA VAL A 344 25.50 -22.81 -1.97
C VAL A 344 25.88 -22.41 -3.38
N LYS A 345 25.47 -23.23 -4.35
CA LYS A 345 25.45 -22.90 -5.76
C LYS A 345 24.01 -22.49 -6.12
N PRO A 346 23.75 -21.19 -6.34
CA PRO A 346 22.41 -20.70 -6.67
C PRO A 346 21.84 -21.38 -7.90
N ALA A 347 20.51 -21.55 -7.92
CA ALA A 347 19.80 -21.97 -9.12
C ALA A 347 20.01 -20.95 -10.26
N PRO A 348 20.02 -21.36 -11.55
CA PRO A 348 20.27 -20.48 -12.70
C PRO A 348 19.35 -19.27 -12.84
N TYR A 349 18.14 -19.36 -12.26
CA TYR A 349 17.11 -18.32 -12.25
C TYR A 349 17.19 -17.39 -11.02
N ARG A 350 18.12 -17.61 -10.08
CA ARG A 350 18.32 -16.77 -8.89
C ARG A 350 19.62 -16.00 -8.97
N ASN A 351 19.63 -14.76 -8.44
CA ASN A 351 20.83 -13.94 -8.30
C ASN A 351 20.81 -13.06 -7.04
N ASP A 352 20.10 -13.52 -6.01
CA ASP A 352 19.85 -12.79 -4.77
C ASP A 352 20.79 -13.19 -3.62
N PHE A 353 21.81 -14.02 -3.89
CA PHE A 353 22.80 -14.49 -2.90
C PHE A 353 24.04 -13.59 -2.85
N LEU A 354 23.92 -12.41 -2.25
CA LEU A 354 25.01 -11.43 -2.15
C LEU A 354 25.82 -11.58 -0.85
N HIS A 355 25.25 -12.20 0.17
CA HIS A 355 25.83 -12.36 1.49
C HIS A 355 25.43 -13.70 2.12
N GLU A 356 26.19 -14.15 3.12
CA GLU A 356 25.83 -15.30 3.98
C GLU A 356 24.42 -15.20 4.59
N VAL A 357 23.86 -13.98 4.71
CA VAL A 357 22.53 -13.78 5.30
C VAL A 357 21.42 -14.22 4.35
N ASP A 358 21.64 -14.16 3.03
CA ASP A 358 20.66 -14.62 2.04
C ASP A 358 20.55 -16.15 2.08
N VAL A 359 21.67 -16.84 2.34
CA VAL A 359 21.67 -18.28 2.62
C VAL A 359 20.93 -18.59 3.93
N ILE A 360 21.15 -17.79 4.97
CA ILE A 360 20.43 -17.94 6.26
C ILE A 360 18.93 -17.72 6.10
N GLU A 361 18.51 -16.77 5.26
CA GLU A 361 17.11 -16.54 4.92
C GLU A 361 16.49 -17.79 4.26
N ASP A 362 17.16 -18.37 3.27
CA ASP A 362 16.71 -19.61 2.64
C ASP A 362 16.61 -20.78 3.63
N VAL A 363 17.54 -20.89 4.59
CA VAL A 363 17.42 -21.87 5.70
C VAL A 363 16.16 -21.61 6.52
N MET A 364 15.89 -20.35 6.87
CA MET A 364 14.71 -19.96 7.64
C MET A 364 13.42 -20.37 6.91
N ILE A 365 13.31 -20.08 5.61
CA ILE A 365 12.14 -20.42 4.81
C ILE A 365 12.03 -21.94 4.63
N GLY A 366 13.15 -22.63 4.34
CA GLY A 366 13.20 -24.09 4.18
C GLY A 366 12.84 -24.90 5.43
N MET A 367 12.98 -24.28 6.61
CA MET A 367 12.60 -24.84 7.92
C MET A 367 11.15 -24.56 8.31
N ASP A 368 10.42 -23.72 7.56
CA ASP A 368 9.14 -23.10 7.94
C ASP A 368 9.26 -22.05 9.05
N LEU A 369 8.55 -20.92 8.93
CA LEU A 369 8.55 -19.88 9.97
C LEU A 369 7.99 -20.39 11.31
N ASP A 370 7.03 -21.32 11.26
CA ASP A 370 6.42 -21.92 12.46
C ASP A 370 7.38 -22.84 13.25
N PHE A 371 8.54 -23.18 12.68
CA PHE A 371 9.57 -23.93 13.40
C PHE A 371 10.23 -23.09 14.51
N PHE A 372 10.21 -21.76 14.40
CA PHE A 372 10.92 -20.87 15.30
C PHE A 372 9.99 -20.35 16.41
N ASP A 373 10.28 -20.72 17.66
CA ASP A 373 9.56 -20.20 18.82
C ASP A 373 9.83 -18.69 19.00
N PRO A 374 8.79 -17.86 19.20
CA PRO A 374 8.98 -16.45 19.51
C PRO A 374 9.78 -16.25 20.80
N ALA A 375 10.88 -15.51 20.72
CA ALA A 375 11.74 -15.18 21.86
C ALA A 375 11.66 -13.68 22.20
N ALA A 376 11.41 -13.35 23.46
CA ALA A 376 11.51 -11.98 23.94
C ALA A 376 12.99 -11.56 24.08
N PRO A 377 13.37 -10.33 23.72
CA PRO A 377 14.70 -9.81 24.02
C PRO A 377 14.96 -9.82 25.53
N ASN A 378 16.14 -10.32 25.93
CA ASN A 378 16.53 -10.43 27.35
C ASN A 378 17.25 -9.18 27.89
N ASP A 379 17.56 -8.21 27.02
CA ASP A 379 18.28 -6.99 27.39
C ASP A 379 17.33 -5.94 27.99
N PHE A 380 17.54 -5.61 29.26
CA PHE A 380 16.77 -4.55 29.93
C PHE A 380 17.23 -3.16 29.46
N THR A 381 16.28 -2.36 28.98
CA THR A 381 16.51 -0.94 28.65
C THR A 381 15.46 -0.06 29.31
N VAL A 382 15.85 1.15 29.73
CA VAL A 382 14.91 2.14 30.29
C VAL A 382 14.49 3.09 29.18
N GLY A 383 13.27 2.91 28.68
CA GLY A 383 12.64 3.85 27.74
C GLY A 383 12.28 5.17 28.42
N ARG A 384 12.46 6.28 27.72
CA ARG A 384 12.02 7.61 28.17
C ARG A 384 11.41 8.40 27.01
N LEU A 385 10.42 9.22 27.31
CA LEU A 385 9.88 10.17 26.35
C LEU A 385 10.90 11.28 26.09
N LEU A 386 10.88 11.84 24.88
CA LEU A 386 11.63 13.04 24.59
C LEU A 386 11.10 14.20 25.46
N PRO A 387 11.96 15.07 26.00
CA PRO A 387 11.53 16.20 26.82
C PRO A 387 10.44 17.05 26.17
N ILE A 388 10.54 17.29 24.86
CA ILE A 388 9.56 18.09 24.10
C ILE A 388 8.18 17.43 24.03
N THR A 389 8.12 16.09 24.06
CA THR A 389 6.85 15.36 24.10
C THR A 389 6.16 15.58 25.44
N THR A 390 6.90 15.50 26.54
CA THR A 390 6.37 15.78 27.89
C THR A 390 5.93 17.23 28.02
N TYR A 391 6.74 18.16 27.54
CA TYR A 391 6.41 19.59 27.54
C TYR A 391 5.17 19.90 26.70
N SER A 392 5.06 19.32 25.50
CA SER A 392 3.88 19.46 24.63
C SER A 392 2.60 18.95 25.30
N ARG A 393 2.66 17.83 26.04
CA ARG A 393 1.50 17.31 26.79
C ARG A 393 1.05 18.27 27.88
N LYS A 394 1.99 18.84 28.63
CA LYS A 394 1.70 19.89 29.64
C LYS A 394 0.99 21.09 28.99
N VAL A 395 1.48 21.56 27.84
CA VAL A 395 0.85 22.66 27.08
C VAL A 395 -0.57 22.30 26.65
N LYS A 396 -0.79 21.09 26.11
CA LYS A 396 -2.13 20.62 25.70
C LYS A 396 -3.11 20.59 26.87
N GLU A 397 -2.68 20.09 28.03
CA GLU A 397 -3.51 20.05 29.24
C GLU A 397 -3.92 21.46 29.71
N ILE A 398 -2.99 22.42 29.68
CA ILE A 398 -3.28 23.82 30.04
C ILE A 398 -4.28 24.44 29.05
N MET A 399 -4.06 24.28 27.75
CA MET A 399 -4.95 24.82 26.71
C MET A 399 -6.36 24.24 26.82
N ALA A 400 -6.49 22.92 27.00
CA ALA A 400 -7.76 22.27 27.25
C ALA A 400 -8.43 22.80 28.52
N GLY A 401 -7.67 22.98 29.61
CA GLY A 401 -8.16 23.59 30.85
C GLY A 401 -8.63 25.04 30.70
N MET A 402 -8.06 25.79 29.74
CA MET A 402 -8.50 27.15 29.36
C MET A 402 -9.73 27.16 28.44
N GLY A 403 -10.29 25.99 28.12
CA GLY A 403 -11.50 25.82 27.30
C GLY A 403 -11.23 25.81 25.80
N TYR A 404 -9.99 25.57 25.37
CA TYR A 404 -9.67 25.37 23.96
C TYR A 404 -9.89 23.92 23.53
N GLN A 405 -10.37 23.73 22.30
CA GLN A 405 -10.49 22.44 21.65
C GLN A 405 -9.25 22.13 20.82
N GLU A 406 -8.62 20.98 21.07
CA GLU A 406 -7.49 20.53 20.27
C GLU A 406 -7.95 20.10 18.87
N MET A 407 -7.19 20.52 17.86
CA MET A 407 -7.34 20.17 16.46
C MET A 407 -6.07 19.52 15.93
N ILE A 408 -6.19 18.70 14.89
CA ILE A 408 -5.06 18.01 14.24
C ILE A 408 -5.20 18.18 12.73
N PHE A 409 -4.15 18.68 12.09
CA PHE A 409 -4.14 18.94 10.65
C PHE A 409 -2.96 18.29 9.95
N ASN A 410 -3.05 18.22 8.62
CA ASN A 410 -1.95 17.78 7.78
C ASN A 410 -0.81 18.83 7.80
N TYR A 411 0.43 18.36 7.72
CA TYR A 411 1.60 19.25 7.59
C TYR A 411 1.78 19.79 6.17
N LEU A 412 1.06 19.24 5.20
CA LEU A 412 1.11 19.64 3.80
C LEU A 412 -0.17 20.36 3.42
N GLY A 413 -0.03 21.37 2.57
CA GLY A 413 -1.14 22.21 2.15
C GLY A 413 -0.86 22.90 0.82
N SER A 414 -1.80 23.74 0.41
CA SER A 414 -1.72 24.47 -0.85
C SER A 414 -1.07 25.84 -0.70
N LYS A 415 -0.65 26.42 -1.83
CA LYS A 415 -0.23 27.83 -1.90
C LYS A 415 -1.31 28.76 -1.35
N LYS A 416 -2.56 28.51 -1.74
CA LYS A 416 -3.72 29.31 -1.34
C LYS A 416 -3.87 29.34 0.18
N THR A 417 -3.75 28.18 0.82
CA THR A 417 -3.88 28.00 2.26
C THR A 417 -2.78 28.75 3.02
N TYR A 418 -1.51 28.45 2.72
CA TYR A 418 -0.40 28.89 3.56
C TYR A 418 0.15 30.27 3.19
N ILE A 419 -0.03 30.70 1.95
CA ILE A 419 0.56 31.94 1.43
C ILE A 419 -0.52 32.98 1.14
N ASP A 420 -1.40 32.68 0.18
CA ASP A 420 -2.31 33.70 -0.37
C ASP A 420 -3.35 34.15 0.67
N ASN A 421 -4.02 33.19 1.33
CA ASN A 421 -5.04 33.51 2.33
C ASN A 421 -4.46 34.19 3.56
N MET A 422 -3.21 33.86 3.93
CA MET A 422 -2.52 34.43 5.09
C MET A 422 -1.80 35.76 4.78
N GLY A 423 -1.69 36.15 3.50
CA GLY A 423 -1.03 37.39 3.10
C GLY A 423 0.47 37.43 3.40
N ILE A 424 1.16 36.29 3.35
CA ILE A 424 2.61 36.20 3.62
C ILE A 424 3.44 36.08 2.34
N ASP A 425 4.76 36.32 2.43
CA ASP A 425 5.67 36.08 1.30
C ASP A 425 6.00 34.59 1.15
N GLY A 426 5.62 34.02 0.00
CA GLY A 426 5.85 32.61 -0.33
C GLY A 426 7.34 32.22 -0.42
N LYS A 427 8.27 33.16 -0.57
CA LYS A 427 9.72 32.87 -0.64
C LYS A 427 10.29 32.19 0.61
N ASN A 428 9.61 32.36 1.75
CA ASN A 428 10.05 31.80 3.04
C ASN A 428 9.34 30.49 3.39
N VAL A 429 8.48 29.98 2.51
CA VAL A 429 7.72 28.74 2.69
C VAL A 429 8.35 27.62 1.86
N ILE A 430 8.42 26.42 2.44
CA ILE A 430 9.05 25.27 1.77
C ILE A 430 8.09 24.68 0.74
N GLU A 431 8.53 24.63 -0.52
CA GLU A 431 7.79 24.07 -1.66
C GLU A 431 8.32 22.69 -2.06
N ILE A 432 7.41 21.75 -2.34
CA ILE A 432 7.71 20.42 -2.85
C ILE A 432 7.78 20.48 -4.37
N ALA A 433 8.90 20.04 -4.96
CA ALA A 433 9.16 20.19 -6.39
C ALA A 433 8.21 19.38 -7.30
N ASN A 434 7.82 18.16 -6.89
CA ASN A 434 6.95 17.27 -7.66
C ASN A 434 5.78 16.79 -6.77
N PRO A 435 4.85 17.67 -6.39
CA PRO A 435 3.76 17.30 -5.50
C PRO A 435 2.75 16.43 -6.23
N MET A 436 2.11 15.50 -5.51
CA MET A 436 1.08 14.63 -6.07
C MET A 436 -0.17 15.41 -6.51
N SER A 437 -0.47 16.50 -5.81
CA SER A 437 -1.51 17.46 -6.15
C SER A 437 -1.18 18.84 -5.55
N GLU A 438 -1.90 19.88 -5.98
CA GLU A 438 -1.73 21.25 -5.47
C GLU A 438 -1.95 21.36 -3.95
N ASN A 439 -2.76 20.48 -3.36
CA ASN A 439 -3.03 20.44 -1.92
C ASN A 439 -1.84 19.91 -1.10
N TYR A 440 -0.81 19.36 -1.74
CA TYR A 440 0.40 18.84 -1.11
C TYR A 440 1.66 19.58 -1.58
N GLN A 441 1.50 20.81 -2.07
CA GLN A 441 2.60 21.58 -2.67
C GLN A 441 3.51 22.25 -1.64
N PHE A 442 2.97 22.68 -0.49
CA PHE A 442 3.72 23.44 0.52
C PHE A 442 3.72 22.74 1.87
N ILE A 443 4.85 22.82 2.58
CA ILE A 443 4.93 22.42 3.99
C ILE A 443 4.46 23.58 4.86
N ARG A 444 3.68 23.26 5.88
CA ARG A 444 3.07 24.23 6.80
C ARG A 444 4.12 25.10 7.51
N PRO A 445 4.12 26.43 7.27
CA PRO A 445 5.02 27.36 7.94
C PRO A 445 4.47 27.86 9.29
N SER A 446 3.16 27.73 9.51
CA SER A 446 2.44 28.18 10.71
C SER A 446 1.19 27.36 10.94
N ILE A 447 0.87 27.08 12.21
CA ILE A 447 -0.36 26.38 12.62
C ILE A 447 -1.61 27.23 12.42
N ILE A 448 -1.50 28.56 12.48
CA ILE A 448 -2.66 29.48 12.41
C ILE A 448 -3.45 29.27 11.11
N ALA A 449 -2.76 29.06 9.99
CA ALA A 449 -3.42 28.80 8.70
C ALA A 449 -4.28 27.54 8.74
N SER A 450 -3.80 26.47 9.39
CA SER A 450 -4.56 25.23 9.56
C SER A 450 -5.78 25.44 10.46
N LEU A 451 -5.66 26.22 11.53
CA LEU A 451 -6.81 26.54 12.39
C LEU A 451 -7.90 27.32 11.63
N PHE A 452 -7.50 28.19 10.69
CA PHE A 452 -8.43 28.88 9.81
C PHE A 452 -9.12 27.95 8.81
N GLU A 453 -8.50 26.85 8.36
CA GLU A 453 -9.19 25.85 7.55
C GLU A 453 -10.41 25.27 8.27
N ALA A 454 -10.29 25.03 9.58
CA ALA A 454 -11.42 24.58 10.40
C ALA A 454 -12.43 25.72 10.64
N GLU A 455 -11.97 26.93 10.99
CA GLU A 455 -12.88 28.06 11.25
C GLU A 455 -13.72 28.42 10.01
N ALA A 456 -13.12 28.41 8.81
CA ALA A 456 -13.82 28.68 7.56
C ALA A 456 -15.01 27.72 7.30
N GLN A 457 -14.95 26.51 7.84
CA GLN A 457 -16.04 25.53 7.76
C GLN A 457 -16.99 25.56 8.96
N SER A 458 -16.61 26.26 10.04
CA SER A 458 -17.30 26.23 11.33
C SER A 458 -18.28 27.38 11.54
N GLY A 459 -18.50 28.25 10.55
CA GLY A 459 -19.33 29.45 10.70
C GLY A 459 -20.79 29.23 11.14
N ASN A 460 -21.30 28.00 11.07
CA ASN A 460 -22.64 27.63 11.56
C ASN A 460 -22.65 27.17 13.04
N ALA A 461 -21.49 26.95 13.65
CA ALA A 461 -21.38 26.57 15.05
C ALA A 461 -21.54 27.78 15.97
N VAL A 462 -21.84 27.51 17.24
CA VAL A 462 -22.14 28.56 18.23
C VAL A 462 -20.84 29.13 18.79
N TYR A 463 -20.64 30.43 18.59
CA TYR A 463 -19.53 31.17 19.18
C TYR A 463 -19.61 31.25 20.73
N PRO A 464 -18.47 31.34 21.43
CA PRO A 464 -17.11 31.49 20.92
C PRO A 464 -16.47 30.16 20.50
N HIS A 465 -15.70 30.17 19.41
CA HIS A 465 -14.81 29.05 19.07
C HIS A 465 -13.43 29.32 19.63
N LYS A 466 -12.88 28.34 20.34
CA LYS A 466 -11.50 28.35 20.83
C LYS A 466 -10.83 27.09 20.36
N THR A 467 -9.89 27.20 19.43
CA THR A 467 -9.22 26.05 18.82
C THR A 467 -7.72 26.19 18.96
N PHE A 468 -7.02 25.08 19.13
CA PHE A 468 -5.57 25.07 19.19
C PHE A 468 -5.00 23.78 18.62
N GLU A 469 -3.72 23.82 18.26
CA GLU A 469 -2.95 22.63 17.92
C GLU A 469 -1.54 22.77 18.49
N VAL A 470 -1.01 21.67 19.01
CA VAL A 470 0.42 21.52 19.26
C VAL A 470 0.98 20.56 18.22
N GLY A 471 1.68 21.11 17.23
CA GLY A 471 2.12 20.39 16.04
C GLY A 471 3.46 20.91 15.53
N LYS A 472 4.01 20.25 14.51
CA LYS A 472 5.24 20.71 13.88
C LYS A 472 4.96 21.77 12.82
N ILE A 473 5.88 22.72 12.70
CA ILE A 473 6.01 23.63 11.57
C ILE A 473 7.42 23.54 11.00
N ALA A 474 7.59 23.87 9.74
CA ALA A 474 8.90 23.92 9.10
C ALA A 474 9.08 25.22 8.32
N TYR A 475 10.29 25.78 8.40
CA TYR A 475 10.65 27.03 7.72
C TYR A 475 12.09 26.99 7.23
N ILE A 476 12.41 27.88 6.29
CA ILE A 476 13.78 28.03 5.76
C ILE A 476 14.63 28.70 6.83
N ASP A 477 15.75 28.05 7.20
CA ASP A 477 16.71 28.56 8.17
C ASP A 477 18.11 28.55 7.54
N PRO A 478 18.62 29.70 7.07
CA PRO A 478 19.95 29.79 6.46
C PRO A 478 21.10 29.40 7.40
N THR A 479 20.85 29.31 8.72
CA THR A 479 21.85 28.87 9.69
C THR A 479 21.98 27.34 9.74
N GLU A 480 20.97 26.61 9.27
CA GLU A 480 20.98 25.15 9.17
C GLU A 480 21.71 24.71 7.90
N LYS A 481 22.93 24.20 8.07
CA LYS A 481 23.84 23.92 6.93
C LYS A 481 23.56 22.62 6.21
N GLN A 482 22.86 21.67 6.83
CA GLN A 482 22.67 20.35 6.25
C GLN A 482 21.48 20.31 5.29
N THR A 483 20.36 20.90 5.69
CA THR A 483 19.10 20.88 4.94
C THR A 483 18.63 22.26 4.48
N GLY A 484 19.14 23.34 5.08
CA GLY A 484 18.64 24.71 4.85
C GLY A 484 17.26 25.00 5.45
N THR A 485 16.70 24.05 6.21
CA THR A 485 15.34 24.12 6.77
C THR A 485 15.33 23.63 8.20
N ARG A 486 14.51 24.25 9.05
CA ARG A 486 14.33 23.84 10.43
C ARG A 486 12.87 23.44 10.69
N THR A 487 12.70 22.35 11.42
CA THR A 487 11.40 21.89 11.92
C THR A 487 11.37 22.07 13.42
N ILE A 488 10.30 22.69 13.95
CA ILE A 488 10.12 22.88 15.39
C ILE A 488 8.72 22.43 15.84
N GLN A 489 8.61 22.05 17.10
CA GLN A 489 7.31 21.93 17.77
C GLN A 489 6.76 23.31 18.13
N SER A 490 5.56 23.62 17.64
CA SER A 490 4.86 24.89 17.82
C SER A 490 3.49 24.66 18.48
N LEU A 491 3.01 25.65 19.22
CA LEU A 491 1.62 25.78 19.63
C LEU A 491 1.00 26.91 18.81
N GLY A 492 -0.06 26.63 18.07
CA GLY A 492 -0.94 27.64 17.49
C GLY A 492 -2.31 27.62 18.16
N PHE A 493 -2.93 28.79 18.31
CA PHE A 493 -4.25 28.93 18.92
C PHE A 493 -5.04 30.07 18.27
N LEU A 494 -6.36 29.91 18.22
CA LEU A 494 -7.30 30.80 17.55
C LEU A 494 -8.56 30.93 18.43
N VAL A 495 -9.02 32.18 18.59
CA VAL A 495 -10.30 32.53 19.21
C VAL A 495 -11.14 33.29 18.20
N SER A 496 -12.32 32.77 17.90
CA SER A 496 -13.30 33.39 17.00
C SER A 496 -14.55 33.75 17.80
N ALA A 497 -14.85 35.04 17.93
CA ALA A 497 -15.98 35.54 18.69
C ALA A 497 -16.29 37.01 18.37
N ASN A 498 -17.54 37.45 18.57
CA ASN A 498 -17.93 38.86 18.39
C ASN A 498 -17.13 39.85 19.26
N ASN A 499 -16.58 39.39 20.37
CA ASN A 499 -15.75 40.17 21.28
C ASN A 499 -14.28 39.72 21.30
N ALA A 500 -13.82 38.92 20.33
CA ALA A 500 -12.42 38.54 20.22
C ALA A 500 -11.57 39.80 19.98
N ASN A 501 -10.68 40.11 20.91
CA ASN A 501 -9.82 41.28 20.88
C ASN A 501 -8.48 41.01 21.55
N PHE A 502 -7.53 41.92 21.35
CA PHE A 502 -6.16 41.81 21.84
C PHE A 502 -6.07 41.57 23.37
N ASN A 503 -6.88 42.25 24.18
CA ASN A 503 -6.77 42.18 25.64
C ASN A 503 -7.21 40.81 26.19
N ASN A 504 -8.24 40.22 25.60
CA ASN A 504 -8.68 38.88 25.93
C ASN A 504 -7.58 37.86 25.65
N LEU A 505 -6.96 37.95 24.46
CA LEU A 505 -5.89 37.03 24.09
C LEU A 505 -4.62 37.24 24.91
N ALA A 506 -4.26 38.49 25.23
CA ALA A 506 -3.13 38.82 26.10
C ALA A 506 -3.28 38.18 27.50
N SER A 507 -4.50 38.17 28.03
CA SER A 507 -4.80 37.54 29.34
C SER A 507 -4.63 36.02 29.28
N GLU A 508 -5.04 35.38 28.17
CA GLU A 508 -4.88 33.94 27.96
C GLU A 508 -3.41 33.56 27.75
N VAL A 509 -2.66 34.30 26.94
CA VAL A 509 -1.20 34.15 26.78
C VAL A 509 -0.48 34.29 28.12
N SER A 510 -0.86 35.29 28.92
CA SER A 510 -0.28 35.47 30.26
C SER A 510 -0.58 34.29 31.18
N THR A 511 -1.78 33.71 31.08
CA THR A 511 -2.18 32.54 31.87
C THR A 511 -1.38 31.31 31.47
N LEU A 512 -1.24 31.07 30.16
CA LEU A 512 -0.45 29.97 29.62
C LEU A 512 1.01 30.05 30.08
N LEU A 513 1.66 31.21 29.90
CA LEU A 513 3.06 31.40 30.28
C LEU A 513 3.27 31.35 31.80
N TYR A 514 2.27 31.75 32.60
CA TYR A 514 2.30 31.58 34.05
C TYR A 514 2.34 30.10 34.46
N TYR A 515 1.46 29.25 33.89
CA TYR A 515 1.45 27.82 34.19
C TYR A 515 2.66 27.06 33.61
N LEU A 516 3.28 27.62 32.57
CA LEU A 516 4.54 27.12 32.03
C LEU A 516 5.77 27.65 32.79
N ASP A 517 5.59 28.51 33.80
CA ASP A 517 6.66 29.14 34.58
C ASP A 517 7.67 29.91 33.72
N HIS A 518 7.17 30.74 32.80
CA HIS A 518 8.02 31.61 31.98
C HIS A 518 7.73 33.09 32.24
N LYS A 519 8.76 33.80 32.69
CA LYS A 519 8.78 35.27 32.64
C LYS A 519 8.97 35.71 31.20
N TYR A 520 8.15 36.65 30.76
CA TYR A 520 8.15 37.16 29.39
C TYR A 520 7.98 38.68 29.37
N GLU A 521 8.45 39.28 28.29
CA GLU A 521 8.17 40.66 27.91
C GLU A 521 7.33 40.67 26.63
N VAL A 522 6.54 41.73 26.46
CA VAL A 522 5.75 41.94 25.26
C VAL A 522 6.34 43.13 24.52
N LYS A 523 6.66 42.96 23.23
CA LYS A 523 7.17 44.04 22.36
C LYS A 523 6.30 44.20 21.12
N GLU A 524 6.24 45.43 20.61
CA GLU A 524 5.66 45.69 19.30
C GLU A 524 6.39 44.88 18.23
N THR A 525 5.62 44.31 17.30
CA THR A 525 6.10 43.49 16.19
C THR A 525 5.28 43.80 14.96
N GLU A 526 5.81 43.47 13.79
CA GLU A 526 5.10 43.58 12.52
C GLU A 526 5.00 42.22 11.84
N ASP A 527 3.79 41.73 11.69
CA ASP A 527 3.44 40.53 10.95
C ASP A 527 2.15 40.81 10.15
N PRO A 528 2.15 40.55 8.82
CA PRO A 528 1.04 40.92 7.94
C PRO A 528 -0.25 40.15 8.22
N ARG A 529 -0.19 39.04 8.97
CA ARG A 529 -1.37 38.26 9.35
C ARG A 529 -2.25 38.99 10.36
N PHE A 530 -1.70 39.98 11.07
CA PHE A 530 -2.36 40.68 12.17
C PHE A 530 -2.58 42.17 11.86
N ILE A 531 -3.50 42.81 12.59
CA ILE A 531 -3.76 44.25 12.48
C ILE A 531 -2.53 45.04 13.00
N PRO A 532 -1.99 45.99 12.22
CA PRO A 532 -0.92 46.87 12.69
C PRO A 532 -1.29 47.60 13.98
N GLY A 533 -0.40 47.57 14.98
CA GLY A 533 -0.65 48.15 16.31
C GLY A 533 -1.57 47.34 17.22
N ARG A 534 -2.10 46.19 16.79
CA ARG A 534 -2.88 45.24 17.63
C ARG A 534 -2.30 43.83 17.62
N GLN A 535 -0.98 43.77 17.66
CA GLN A 535 -0.19 42.55 17.68
C GLN A 535 1.03 42.74 18.58
N ALA A 536 1.52 41.65 19.15
CA ALA A 536 2.71 41.71 19.97
C ALA A 536 3.55 40.44 19.91
N GLY A 537 4.87 40.64 19.92
CA GLY A 537 5.86 39.59 20.02
C GLY A 537 6.12 39.22 21.48
N ILE A 538 6.19 37.92 21.74
CA ILE A 538 6.48 37.37 23.08
C ILE A 538 7.99 37.17 23.17
N ILE A 539 8.65 37.86 24.09
CA ILE A 539 10.11 37.81 24.27
C ILE A 539 10.44 37.04 25.55
N VAL A 540 11.26 35.98 25.42
CA VAL A 540 11.79 35.22 26.54
C VAL A 540 13.31 35.22 26.43
N LYS A 541 14.00 35.67 27.49
CA LYS A 541 15.47 35.82 27.53
C LYS A 541 16.05 36.57 26.31
N GLY A 542 15.36 37.61 25.86
CA GLY A 542 15.81 38.46 24.75
C GLY A 542 15.54 37.90 23.34
N LYS A 543 14.99 36.68 23.19
CA LYS A 543 14.56 36.12 21.90
C LYS A 543 13.04 36.18 21.78
N GLN A 544 12.53 36.53 20.60
CA GLN A 544 11.11 36.36 20.28
C GLN A 544 10.79 34.87 20.10
N VAL A 545 9.86 34.38 20.89
CA VAL A 545 9.44 32.96 20.93
C VAL A 545 8.04 32.76 20.37
N GLY A 546 7.34 33.84 20.03
CA GLY A 546 6.02 33.76 19.43
C GLY A 546 5.42 35.13 19.20
N ILE A 547 4.18 35.11 18.73
CA ILE A 547 3.40 36.28 18.38
C ILE A 547 1.93 36.01 18.69
N PHE A 548 1.19 37.06 19.06
CA PHE A 548 -0.26 37.01 19.17
C PHE A 548 -0.87 38.36 18.80
N GLY A 549 -2.14 38.36 18.37
CA GLY A 549 -2.83 39.60 18.01
C GLY A 549 -4.21 39.38 17.40
N GLU A 550 -4.85 40.50 17.04
CA GLU A 550 -6.08 40.50 16.25
C GLU A 550 -5.75 40.25 14.77
N ILE A 551 -6.45 39.30 14.14
CA ILE A 551 -6.21 38.93 12.74
C ILE A 551 -6.63 40.05 11.80
N HIS A 552 -5.82 40.28 10.76
CA HIS A 552 -6.07 41.33 9.78
C HIS A 552 -7.38 41.08 9.00
N PRO A 553 -8.24 42.10 8.77
CA PRO A 553 -9.51 41.92 8.06
C PRO A 553 -9.39 41.26 6.68
N GLN A 554 -8.32 41.56 5.94
CA GLN A 554 -8.05 40.91 4.64
C GLN A 554 -7.87 39.39 4.78
N VAL A 555 -7.22 38.92 5.85
CA VAL A 555 -7.05 37.48 6.10
C VAL A 555 -8.41 36.86 6.40
N LEU A 556 -9.23 37.50 7.24
CA LEU A 556 -10.60 37.03 7.52
C LEU A 556 -11.45 36.95 6.25
N GLU A 557 -11.36 37.96 5.37
CA GLU A 557 -12.07 37.97 4.09
C GLU A 557 -11.58 36.84 3.16
N ASN A 558 -10.27 36.63 3.05
CA ASN A 558 -9.69 35.55 2.25
C ASN A 558 -10.17 34.16 2.71
N TRP A 559 -10.35 33.99 4.02
CA TRP A 559 -10.88 32.77 4.65
C TRP A 559 -12.40 32.73 4.76
N GLN A 560 -13.11 33.79 4.33
CA GLN A 560 -14.57 33.92 4.42
C GLN A 560 -15.10 33.81 5.86
N VAL A 561 -14.33 34.28 6.84
CA VAL A 561 -14.71 34.30 8.26
C VAL A 561 -15.35 35.63 8.60
N GLY A 562 -16.64 35.60 8.98
CA GLY A 562 -17.45 36.80 9.22
C GLY A 562 -17.35 37.40 10.63
N VAL A 563 -16.63 36.75 11.55
CA VAL A 563 -16.46 37.22 12.93
C VAL A 563 -15.02 37.67 13.20
N PRO A 564 -14.80 38.58 14.17
CA PRO A 564 -13.45 38.90 14.64
C PRO A 564 -12.72 37.66 15.16
N CYS A 565 -11.44 37.54 14.82
CA CYS A 565 -10.57 36.50 15.34
C CYS A 565 -9.31 37.10 15.99
N ALA A 566 -8.86 36.48 17.07
CA ALA A 566 -7.56 36.72 17.67
C ALA A 566 -6.79 35.40 17.70
N ALA A 567 -5.52 35.40 17.33
CA ALA A 567 -4.72 34.19 17.24
C ALA A 567 -3.30 34.41 17.77
N GLY A 568 -2.60 33.32 18.03
CA GLY A 568 -1.19 33.36 18.35
C GLY A 568 -0.47 32.06 18.06
N GLU A 569 0.86 32.14 18.06
CA GLU A 569 1.75 31.01 17.83
C GLU A 569 3.01 31.11 18.70
N LEU A 570 3.49 29.99 19.22
CA LEU A 570 4.57 29.88 20.20
C LEU A 570 5.52 28.71 19.88
N ASP A 571 6.83 28.99 19.87
CA ASP A 571 7.93 28.02 19.78
C ASP A 571 8.09 27.26 21.10
N LEU A 572 7.58 26.03 21.15
CA LEU A 572 7.62 25.21 22.35
C LEU A 572 9.01 24.64 22.63
N GLU A 573 9.84 24.45 21.61
CA GLU A 573 11.20 23.95 21.81
C GLU A 573 12.07 24.97 22.51
N PHE A 574 11.97 26.24 22.12
CA PHE A 574 12.71 27.29 22.79
C PHE A 574 12.21 27.55 24.21
N LEU A 575 10.90 27.53 24.42
CA LEU A 575 10.33 27.65 25.77
C LEU A 575 10.82 26.51 26.68
N MET A 576 10.68 25.25 26.25
CA MET A 576 11.16 24.08 26.99
C MET A 576 12.66 24.19 27.32
N ALA A 577 13.50 24.58 26.36
CA ALA A 577 14.94 24.73 26.59
C ALA A 577 15.29 25.80 27.65
N ASN A 578 14.33 26.67 27.99
CA ASN A 578 14.52 27.82 28.87
C ASN A 578 13.65 27.81 30.14
N GLU A 579 13.08 26.67 30.52
CA GLU A 579 12.38 26.52 31.81
C GLU A 579 13.26 26.99 32.98
N THR A 580 12.68 27.74 33.91
CA THR A 580 13.32 28.10 35.18
C THR A 580 13.45 26.84 36.02
N LYS A 581 14.68 26.36 36.20
CA LYS A 581 15.00 25.23 37.08
C LYS A 581 14.98 25.66 38.55
N ASP A 582 13.89 26.25 39.01
CA ASP A 582 13.71 26.63 40.42
C ASP A 582 12.50 25.91 41.01
N HIS A 583 12.52 24.57 41.00
CA HIS A 583 11.95 23.77 42.08
C HIS A 583 12.64 22.39 42.15
N ALA A 584 13.45 22.26 43.20
CA ALA A 584 13.96 21.03 43.80
C ALA A 584 14.64 20.01 42.88
N SER A 585 15.97 20.09 42.86
CA SER A 585 16.81 18.90 43.00
C SER A 585 16.20 17.96 44.04
N VAL A 586 15.63 16.85 43.59
CA VAL A 586 15.44 15.68 44.46
C VAL A 586 16.85 15.20 44.81
N PRO A 587 17.21 15.11 46.10
CA PRO A 587 18.52 14.66 46.50
C PRO A 587 18.73 13.21 46.03
N GLN A 588 19.90 12.93 45.46
CA GLN A 588 20.47 11.59 45.46
C GLN A 588 20.45 11.10 46.91
N ASN A 589 19.64 10.09 47.18
CA ASN A 589 19.73 9.34 48.43
C ASN A 589 19.71 7.85 48.11
N ASP A 590 20.65 7.19 48.78
CA ASP A 590 21.08 5.82 48.60
C ASP A 590 19.96 4.77 48.69
N SER A 591 20.16 3.71 47.89
CA SER A 591 19.80 2.30 48.14
C SER A 591 18.41 1.99 48.74
N PRO A 592 17.48 1.34 48.00
CA PRO A 592 16.31 0.73 48.62
C PRO A 592 16.65 -0.66 49.16
N LYS A 593 16.54 -0.81 50.49
CA LYS A 593 16.36 -2.09 51.17
C LYS A 593 15.03 -2.73 50.77
N ASN A 594 15.05 -4.05 50.66
CA ASN A 594 13.93 -4.97 50.52
C ASN A 594 12.75 -4.65 51.44
N GLU A 595 11.56 -4.50 50.86
CA GLU A 595 10.30 -5.00 51.42
C GLU A 595 9.23 -5.16 50.31
N PRO A 596 8.38 -6.20 50.35
CA PRO A 596 7.53 -6.60 49.24
C PRO A 596 6.23 -5.79 49.20
N ARG A 597 5.90 -5.20 48.04
CA ARG A 597 4.59 -4.56 47.81
C ARG A 597 3.67 -5.47 47.00
N LYS A 598 2.51 -5.70 47.62
CA LYS A 598 1.30 -6.36 47.10
C LYS A 598 0.90 -5.86 45.72
N GLU A 599 0.53 -6.80 44.86
CA GLU A 599 -0.13 -6.58 43.59
C GLU A 599 -1.51 -5.91 43.80
N SER A 600 -1.80 -4.93 42.95
CA SER A 600 -3.15 -4.53 42.58
C SER A 600 -3.14 -4.05 41.12
N PRO A 601 -4.24 -4.26 40.38
CA PRO A 601 -4.20 -4.56 38.95
C PRO A 601 -4.07 -3.31 38.09
N LYS A 602 -3.31 -3.42 36.99
CA LYS A 602 -3.29 -2.43 35.91
C LYS A 602 -4.64 -2.45 35.18
N SER A 603 -5.33 -1.31 35.18
CA SER A 603 -6.45 -1.06 34.27
C SER A 603 -5.92 -0.68 32.89
N GLU A 604 -6.24 -1.50 31.90
CA GLU A 604 -6.16 -1.16 30.48
C GLU A 604 -7.22 -0.11 30.16
N LYS A 605 -6.82 1.04 29.60
CA LYS A 605 -7.77 1.97 28.97
C LYS A 605 -8.03 1.48 27.56
N LYS A 606 -9.16 0.77 27.40
CA LYS A 606 -9.84 0.59 26.13
C LYS A 606 -10.38 1.93 25.65
N ASP A 607 -10.42 2.10 24.32
CA ASP A 607 -11.17 3.14 23.64
C ASP A 607 -12.64 3.03 24.08
N GLU A 608 -13.13 3.96 24.90
CA GLU A 608 -14.53 3.96 25.35
C GLU A 608 -15.36 4.72 24.30
N GLY A 609 -16.15 3.98 23.53
CA GLY A 609 -17.23 4.55 22.71
C GLY A 609 -18.24 5.36 23.54
N PRO A 610 -19.24 6.01 22.91
CA PRO A 610 -20.21 6.83 23.60
C PRO A 610 -20.90 6.06 24.75
N LYS A 611 -20.94 6.65 25.95
CA LYS A 611 -21.61 6.05 27.12
C LYS A 611 -23.09 5.80 26.83
N LEU A 612 -23.56 4.58 27.07
CA LEU A 612 -24.97 4.18 26.98
C LEU A 612 -25.87 5.08 27.83
N ALA A 613 -27.10 5.31 27.37
CA ALA A 613 -28.10 6.08 28.12
C ALA A 613 -28.49 5.35 29.41
N GLU A 614 -28.72 6.11 30.50
CA GLU A 614 -29.17 5.56 31.79
C GLU A 614 -30.48 4.77 31.66
N ASN A 615 -31.38 5.23 30.78
CA ASN A 615 -32.61 4.54 30.40
C ASN A 615 -32.69 4.36 28.88
N GLN A 616 -32.20 3.21 28.39
CA GLN A 616 -32.07 2.95 26.96
C GLN A 616 -33.41 2.81 26.24
N THR A 617 -34.46 2.27 26.88
CA THR A 617 -35.79 2.11 26.25
C THR A 617 -36.46 3.46 26.05
N GLU A 618 -36.35 4.37 27.02
CA GLU A 618 -36.84 5.74 26.89
C GLU A 618 -36.07 6.51 25.81
N HIS A 619 -34.74 6.36 25.78
CA HIS A 619 -33.90 6.99 24.76
C HIS A 619 -34.22 6.47 23.35
N PHE A 620 -34.40 5.14 23.19
CA PHE A 620 -34.82 4.54 21.93
C PHE A 620 -36.15 5.11 21.45
N ASN A 621 -37.17 5.10 22.32
CA ASN A 621 -38.51 5.58 21.99
C ASN A 621 -38.53 7.06 21.62
N LYS A 622 -37.66 7.87 22.25
CA LYS A 622 -37.57 9.31 22.01
C LYS A 622 -36.79 9.69 20.74
N TYR A 623 -35.77 8.93 20.35
CA TYR A 623 -34.82 9.38 19.34
C TYR A 623 -34.61 8.46 18.14
N ILE A 624 -34.68 7.12 18.29
CA ILE A 624 -34.20 6.18 17.26
C ILE A 624 -35.35 5.71 16.38
N GLU A 625 -35.33 6.02 15.09
CA GLU A 625 -36.35 5.56 14.14
C GLU A 625 -35.85 4.36 13.33
N LEU A 626 -36.36 3.17 13.68
CA LEU A 626 -36.16 1.96 12.90
C LEU A 626 -37.40 1.68 12.03
N LYS A 627 -37.20 1.22 10.79
CA LYS A 627 -38.28 0.80 9.89
C LYS A 627 -37.85 -0.36 9.00
N VAL A 628 -38.85 -1.05 8.45
CA VAL A 628 -38.65 -2.09 7.44
C VAL A 628 -38.46 -1.43 6.07
N ALA A 629 -37.44 -1.85 5.34
CA ALA A 629 -37.18 -1.43 3.96
C ALA A 629 -36.89 -2.64 3.07
N LYS A 630 -37.24 -2.57 1.79
CA LYS A 630 -36.99 -3.64 0.83
C LYS A 630 -35.82 -3.28 -0.09
N ILE A 631 -34.84 -4.17 -0.21
CA ILE A 631 -33.72 -4.00 -1.14
C ILE A 631 -34.21 -4.24 -2.58
N ILE A 632 -34.06 -3.24 -3.44
CA ILE A 632 -34.50 -3.23 -4.85
C ILE A 632 -33.34 -3.56 -5.79
N SER A 633 -32.15 -3.02 -5.52
CA SER A 633 -30.91 -3.38 -6.22
C SER A 633 -29.70 -3.24 -5.29
N VAL A 634 -28.62 -3.91 -5.66
CA VAL A 634 -27.33 -3.90 -4.95
C VAL A 634 -26.22 -3.72 -5.97
N GLU A 635 -25.35 -2.74 -5.75
CA GLU A 635 -24.20 -2.45 -6.60
C GLU A 635 -22.90 -2.45 -5.78
N ASN A 636 -21.78 -2.76 -6.42
CA ASN A 636 -20.47 -2.62 -5.78
C ASN A 636 -20.05 -1.14 -5.77
N ASN A 637 -19.60 -0.62 -4.63
CA ASN A 637 -19.02 0.72 -4.61
C ASN A 637 -17.64 0.72 -5.33
N PRO A 638 -17.45 1.51 -6.41
CA PRO A 638 -16.20 1.51 -7.18
C PRO A 638 -15.00 2.12 -6.42
N GLN A 639 -15.25 2.85 -5.33
CA GLN A 639 -14.25 3.49 -4.47
C GLN A 639 -14.16 2.83 -3.08
N GLY A 640 -14.94 1.78 -2.81
CA GLY A 640 -15.01 1.09 -1.52
C GLY A 640 -15.10 -0.42 -1.67
N GLU A 641 -13.96 -1.11 -1.57
CA GLU A 641 -13.84 -2.56 -1.83
C GLU A 641 -14.71 -3.44 -0.92
N LYS A 642 -15.03 -2.97 0.30
CA LYS A 642 -15.90 -3.68 1.26
C LYS A 642 -17.35 -3.18 1.26
N LEU A 643 -17.71 -2.23 0.40
CA LEU A 643 -19.00 -1.54 0.46
C LEU A 643 -19.91 -1.96 -0.69
N TYR A 644 -21.16 -2.26 -0.35
CA TYR A 644 -22.27 -2.25 -1.30
C TYR A 644 -22.95 -0.88 -1.31
N ILE A 645 -23.65 -0.58 -2.40
CA ILE A 645 -24.63 0.50 -2.55
C ILE A 645 -25.98 -0.19 -2.71
N GLU A 646 -26.84 -0.11 -1.69
CA GLU A 646 -28.18 -0.67 -1.71
C GLU A 646 -29.22 0.42 -2.03
N HIS A 647 -30.03 0.17 -3.06
CA HIS A 647 -31.21 0.97 -3.37
C HIS A 647 -32.42 0.30 -2.70
N LEU A 648 -33.11 1.06 -1.86
CA LEU A 648 -34.14 0.56 -0.96
C LEU A 648 -35.47 1.28 -1.17
N ASP A 649 -36.57 0.53 -1.10
CA ASP A 649 -37.92 1.07 -0.85
C ASP A 649 -38.18 1.05 0.65
N ASP A 650 -38.30 2.22 1.27
CA ASP A 650 -38.60 2.38 2.70
C ASP A 650 -40.05 2.79 2.97
N GLY A 651 -40.94 2.69 1.97
CA GLY A 651 -42.34 3.08 2.05
C GLY A 651 -42.61 4.59 1.93
N SER A 652 -41.57 5.43 1.77
CA SER A 652 -41.73 6.88 1.58
C SER A 652 -42.20 7.28 0.17
N GLY A 653 -42.13 6.35 -0.79
CA GLY A 653 -42.37 6.63 -2.21
C GLY A 653 -41.18 7.25 -2.94
N THR A 654 -40.06 7.47 -2.26
CA THR A 654 -38.77 7.86 -2.85
C THR A 654 -37.73 6.78 -2.60
N GLU A 655 -36.88 6.52 -3.59
CA GLU A 655 -35.77 5.58 -3.43
C GLU A 655 -34.78 6.09 -2.37
N ARG A 656 -34.38 5.22 -1.46
CA ARG A 656 -33.36 5.48 -0.44
C ARG A 656 -32.07 4.72 -0.80
N ILE A 657 -30.94 5.40 -0.68
CA ILE A 657 -29.62 4.79 -0.87
C ILE A 657 -28.96 4.60 0.49
N ILE A 658 -28.50 3.38 0.79
CA ILE A 658 -27.64 3.06 1.93
C ILE A 658 -26.34 2.44 1.40
N GLN A 659 -25.25 2.63 2.12
CA GLN A 659 -24.03 1.86 1.91
C GLN A 659 -23.76 0.99 3.12
N SER A 660 -23.62 -0.32 2.90
CA SER A 660 -23.28 -1.29 3.93
C SER A 660 -21.88 -1.90 3.73
N GLY A 661 -21.25 -2.31 4.83
CA GLY A 661 -19.99 -3.06 4.82
C GLY A 661 -20.16 -4.57 4.60
N LEU A 662 -21.28 -5.01 4.01
CA LEU A 662 -21.67 -6.43 3.99
C LEU A 662 -20.97 -7.26 2.90
N ARG A 663 -20.24 -6.63 1.97
CA ARG A 663 -19.59 -7.30 0.84
C ARG A 663 -18.63 -8.44 1.20
N PRO A 664 -17.85 -8.38 2.30
CA PRO A 664 -17.03 -9.50 2.75
C PRO A 664 -17.85 -10.71 3.27
N TYR A 665 -19.12 -10.50 3.60
CA TYR A 665 -19.92 -11.47 4.37
C TYR A 665 -21.11 -12.05 3.59
N LEU A 666 -21.71 -11.28 2.68
CA LEU A 666 -22.93 -11.66 1.95
C LEU A 666 -22.81 -11.35 0.45
N GLN A 667 -23.37 -12.23 -0.38
CA GLN A 667 -23.47 -12.03 -1.82
C GLN A 667 -24.71 -11.17 -2.17
N PRO A 668 -24.71 -10.44 -3.31
CA PRO A 668 -25.83 -9.58 -3.71
C PRO A 668 -27.17 -10.33 -3.80
N GLU A 669 -27.16 -11.61 -4.21
CA GLU A 669 -28.35 -12.45 -4.34
C GLU A 669 -29.01 -12.77 -2.99
N GLU A 670 -28.24 -12.74 -1.90
CA GLU A 670 -28.74 -12.96 -0.54
C GLU A 670 -29.47 -11.73 0.00
N LEU A 671 -29.11 -10.55 -0.50
CA LEU A 671 -29.65 -9.24 -0.13
C LEU A 671 -30.89 -8.87 -0.95
N LEU A 672 -30.89 -9.19 -2.25
CA LEU A 672 -31.91 -8.72 -3.19
C LEU A 672 -33.32 -9.17 -2.78
N GLY A 673 -34.24 -8.20 -2.64
CA GLY A 673 -35.64 -8.45 -2.30
C GLY A 673 -35.91 -8.69 -0.81
N GLN A 674 -34.88 -8.73 0.04
CA GLN A 674 -35.06 -8.86 1.49
C GLN A 674 -35.75 -7.64 2.10
N HIS A 675 -36.60 -7.89 3.10
CA HIS A 675 -37.22 -6.85 3.93
C HIS A 675 -36.36 -6.67 5.19
N VAL A 676 -35.41 -5.74 5.11
CA VAL A 676 -34.37 -5.49 6.12
C VAL A 676 -34.80 -4.40 7.11
N ILE A 677 -34.19 -4.38 8.28
CA ILE A 677 -34.38 -3.31 9.26
C ILE A 677 -33.32 -2.23 9.06
N ILE A 678 -33.76 -0.98 8.93
CA ILE A 678 -32.86 0.18 8.77
C ILE A 678 -33.07 1.20 9.88
N ALA A 679 -32.00 1.88 10.29
CA ALA A 679 -32.04 3.11 11.05
C ALA A 679 -32.23 4.29 10.10
N ALA A 680 -33.46 4.81 10.03
CA ALA A 680 -33.90 5.67 8.93
C ALA A 680 -33.72 7.17 9.19
N ASN A 681 -33.57 7.56 10.45
CA ASN A 681 -33.35 8.96 10.84
C ASN A 681 -31.90 9.27 11.19
N LEU A 682 -30.94 8.41 10.84
CA LEU A 682 -29.52 8.79 10.88
C LEU A 682 -29.24 9.89 9.84
N ALA A 683 -28.49 10.92 10.23
CA ALA A 683 -28.09 11.98 9.33
C ALA A 683 -27.28 11.39 8.15
N PRO A 684 -27.53 11.84 6.89
CA PRO A 684 -26.82 11.33 5.73
C PRO A 684 -25.31 11.51 5.86
N ARG A 685 -24.54 10.50 5.41
CA ARG A 685 -23.08 10.52 5.45
C ARG A 685 -22.51 10.13 4.10
N LYS A 686 -21.62 10.97 3.56
CA LYS A 686 -20.87 10.64 2.36
C LYS A 686 -19.75 9.64 2.69
N MET A 687 -19.78 8.48 2.05
CA MET A 687 -18.78 7.42 2.19
C MET A 687 -18.31 7.02 0.79
N ARG A 688 -16.99 7.10 0.56
CA ARG A 688 -16.36 6.68 -0.71
C ARG A 688 -17.12 7.15 -1.96
N GLY A 689 -17.44 8.45 -1.99
CA GLY A 689 -18.07 9.10 -3.14
C GLY A 689 -19.59 9.08 -3.19
N VAL A 690 -20.27 8.18 -2.46
CA VAL A 690 -21.74 8.05 -2.45
C VAL A 690 -22.32 8.50 -1.10
N GLU A 691 -23.50 9.10 -1.09
CA GLU A 691 -24.18 9.55 0.14
C GLU A 691 -25.09 8.44 0.67
N SER A 692 -24.82 7.95 1.88
CA SER A 692 -25.65 6.95 2.56
C SER A 692 -26.69 7.65 3.44
N HIS A 693 -27.96 7.32 3.26
CA HIS A 693 -29.11 7.90 3.97
C HIS A 693 -29.66 6.94 5.03
N GLY A 694 -28.80 6.42 5.88
CA GLY A 694 -29.18 5.53 6.98
C GLY A 694 -28.15 4.45 7.25
N MET A 695 -28.57 3.45 8.01
CA MET A 695 -27.78 2.27 8.32
C MET A 695 -28.68 1.04 8.27
N LEU A 696 -28.18 -0.05 7.67
CA LEU A 696 -28.83 -1.35 7.67
C LEU A 696 -28.33 -2.14 8.88
N LEU A 697 -29.23 -2.77 9.63
CA LEU A 697 -28.87 -3.50 10.86
C LEU A 697 -28.59 -4.98 10.60
N ALA A 698 -27.44 -5.47 11.09
CA ALA A 698 -27.06 -6.87 11.06
C ALA A 698 -26.49 -7.33 12.41
N ALA A 699 -26.53 -8.63 12.68
CA ALA A 699 -25.93 -9.24 13.86
C ALA A 699 -24.75 -10.11 13.46
N ASP A 700 -23.66 -10.04 14.23
CA ASP A 700 -22.49 -10.90 14.04
C ASP A 700 -22.68 -12.27 14.70
N TYR A 701 -22.08 -13.30 14.11
CA TYR A 701 -22.01 -14.62 14.70
C TYR A 701 -20.76 -15.38 14.24
N MET A 702 -20.34 -16.37 15.02
CA MET A 702 -19.22 -17.25 14.70
C MET A 702 -19.71 -18.58 14.13
N GLU A 703 -19.19 -18.97 12.97
CA GLU A 703 -19.42 -20.29 12.35
C GLU A 703 -18.08 -20.82 11.86
N ASP A 704 -17.69 -22.01 12.34
CA ASP A 704 -16.40 -22.65 12.01
C ASP A 704 -15.17 -21.76 12.27
N GLY A 705 -15.23 -20.95 13.35
CA GLY A 705 -14.14 -20.05 13.73
C GLY A 705 -14.00 -18.79 12.86
N LYS A 706 -14.94 -18.55 11.93
CA LYS A 706 -15.00 -17.35 11.09
C LYS A 706 -16.18 -16.47 11.50
N GLU A 707 -15.93 -15.16 11.51
CA GLU A 707 -16.95 -14.13 11.72
C GLU A 707 -17.87 -14.06 10.49
N LYS A 708 -19.18 -14.14 10.73
CA LYS A 708 -20.23 -14.01 9.73
C LYS A 708 -21.29 -13.05 10.23
N VAL A 709 -22.15 -12.58 9.33
CA VAL A 709 -23.24 -11.67 9.67
C VAL A 709 -24.58 -12.24 9.24
N GLU A 710 -25.62 -11.93 10.01
CA GLU A 710 -27.01 -12.26 9.73
C GLU A 710 -27.83 -10.99 9.72
N LEU A 711 -28.58 -10.76 8.64
CA LEU A 711 -29.43 -9.58 8.51
C LEU A 711 -30.63 -9.67 9.45
N LEU A 712 -30.97 -8.56 10.10
CA LEU A 712 -32.26 -8.44 10.75
C LEU A 712 -33.31 -8.22 9.66
N THR A 713 -34.27 -9.15 9.55
CA THR A 713 -35.31 -9.12 8.53
C THR A 713 -36.71 -9.24 9.12
N ALA A 714 -37.69 -8.66 8.42
CA ALA A 714 -39.12 -8.75 8.71
C ALA A 714 -39.91 -9.05 7.42
N PRO A 715 -39.78 -10.26 6.83
CA PRO A 715 -40.41 -10.59 5.55
C PRO A 715 -41.95 -10.54 5.55
N TRP A 716 -42.58 -10.46 6.73
CA TRP A 716 -44.02 -10.32 6.88
C TRP A 716 -44.52 -8.87 6.88
N ALA A 717 -43.63 -7.89 7.01
CA ALA A 717 -43.99 -6.48 7.16
C ALA A 717 -43.72 -5.72 5.86
N ALA A 718 -44.60 -4.78 5.51
CA ALA A 718 -44.44 -3.98 4.30
C ALA A 718 -43.35 -2.90 4.49
N PRO A 719 -42.68 -2.45 3.41
CA PRO A 719 -41.82 -1.27 3.44
C PRO A 719 -42.48 -0.09 4.14
N GLY A 720 -41.75 0.56 5.04
CA GLY A 720 -42.22 1.68 5.85
C GLY A 720 -42.88 1.30 7.17
N THR A 721 -43.06 0.00 7.46
CA THR A 721 -43.57 -0.44 8.77
C THR A 721 -42.59 -0.04 9.88
N PRO A 722 -43.02 0.70 10.92
CA PRO A 722 -42.17 1.06 12.04
C PRO A 722 -41.74 -0.17 12.84
N VAL A 723 -40.48 -0.18 13.27
CA VAL A 723 -39.93 -1.20 14.18
C VAL A 723 -39.79 -0.55 15.55
N VAL A 724 -40.57 -1.04 16.52
CA VAL A 724 -40.68 -0.45 17.85
C VAL A 724 -40.39 -1.46 18.95
N LEU A 725 -40.20 -0.99 20.17
CA LEU A 725 -40.15 -1.86 21.34
C LEU A 725 -41.54 -2.42 21.63
N GLU A 726 -41.62 -3.70 21.98
CA GLU A 726 -42.85 -4.39 22.36
C GLU A 726 -43.62 -3.56 23.42
N GLY A 727 -44.87 -3.21 23.11
CA GLY A 727 -45.72 -2.38 23.98
C GLY A 727 -45.55 -0.86 23.83
N SER A 728 -44.67 -0.38 22.93
CA SER A 728 -44.52 1.05 22.62
C SER A 728 -45.45 1.49 21.48
N ASP A 729 -45.74 2.79 21.43
CA ASP A 729 -46.59 3.38 20.38
C ASP A 729 -45.82 3.51 19.05
N PRO A 730 -46.25 2.83 17.97
CA PRO A 730 -45.64 2.96 16.64
C PRO A 730 -45.84 4.34 16.00
N ALA A 731 -46.77 5.16 16.50
CA ALA A 731 -47.03 6.52 16.01
C ALA A 731 -46.27 7.61 16.77
N ALA A 732 -45.37 7.26 17.69
CA ALA A 732 -44.57 8.24 18.44
C ALA A 732 -43.70 9.10 17.50
N GLU A 733 -43.82 10.42 17.60
CA GLU A 733 -43.00 11.36 16.83
C GLU A 733 -41.52 11.28 17.25
N LYS A 734 -40.66 11.11 16.25
CA LYS A 734 -39.20 11.05 16.42
C LYS A 734 -38.53 12.21 15.68
N PRO A 735 -37.34 12.66 16.11
CA PRO A 735 -36.61 13.69 15.39
C PRO A 735 -36.30 13.23 13.96
N ALA A 736 -36.43 14.15 13.00
CA ALA A 736 -36.21 13.87 11.58
C ALA A 736 -34.78 13.40 11.25
N LYS A 737 -33.78 13.83 12.04
CA LYS A 737 -32.38 13.41 11.93
C LYS A 737 -31.71 13.31 13.30
N ILE A 738 -30.86 12.31 13.49
CA ILE A 738 -29.97 12.11 14.63
C ILE A 738 -28.54 11.84 14.14
N ASP A 739 -27.54 12.18 14.96
CA ASP A 739 -26.14 11.78 14.74
C ASP A 739 -25.90 10.35 15.22
N ILE A 740 -24.75 9.78 14.81
CA ILE A 740 -24.37 8.40 15.17
C ILE A 740 -24.14 8.26 16.68
N ASP A 741 -23.61 9.29 17.35
CA ASP A 741 -23.39 9.27 18.80
C ASP A 741 -24.69 9.12 19.58
N ARG A 742 -25.77 9.74 19.11
CA ARG A 742 -27.11 9.61 19.70
C ARG A 742 -27.73 8.26 19.43
N PHE A 743 -27.45 7.64 18.30
CA PHE A 743 -27.86 6.26 17.99
C PHE A 743 -27.12 5.26 18.89
N CYS A 744 -25.80 5.37 19.01
CA CYS A 744 -24.94 4.47 19.80
C CYS A 744 -25.14 4.57 21.33
N LYS A 745 -26.00 5.47 21.82
CA LYS A 745 -26.43 5.50 23.22
C LYS A 745 -27.39 4.37 23.60
N VAL A 746 -27.87 3.61 22.63
CA VAL A 746 -28.72 2.44 22.82
C VAL A 746 -28.01 1.20 22.30
N GLU A 747 -27.94 0.18 23.14
CA GLU A 747 -27.42 -1.12 22.75
C GLU A 747 -28.57 -2.01 22.25
N ILE A 748 -28.57 -2.30 20.96
CA ILE A 748 -29.43 -3.32 20.37
C ILE A 748 -28.64 -4.63 20.39
N ARG A 749 -29.23 -5.69 20.95
CA ARG A 749 -28.59 -7.00 21.02
C ARG A 749 -29.53 -8.11 20.63
N ILE A 750 -28.97 -9.21 20.16
CA ILE A 750 -29.71 -10.46 20.00
C ILE A 750 -29.58 -11.26 21.29
N ALA A 751 -30.68 -11.60 21.93
CA ALA A 751 -30.69 -12.56 23.05
C ALA A 751 -31.92 -13.46 22.99
N GLY A 752 -31.71 -14.76 23.16
CA GLY A 752 -32.77 -15.74 22.98
C GLY A 752 -33.33 -15.72 21.56
N LYS A 753 -32.47 -15.49 20.57
CA LYS A 753 -32.81 -15.37 19.13
C LYS A 753 -33.75 -14.22 18.78
N ALA A 754 -33.90 -13.22 19.65
CA ALA A 754 -34.71 -12.03 19.39
C ALA A 754 -33.88 -10.75 19.56
N ALA A 755 -34.09 -9.79 18.66
CA ALA A 755 -33.49 -8.46 18.78
C ALA A 755 -34.20 -7.67 19.89
N GLN A 756 -33.44 -7.09 20.81
CA GLN A 756 -33.98 -6.40 21.99
C GLN A 756 -33.11 -5.23 22.45
N VAL A 757 -33.74 -4.25 23.09
CA VAL A 757 -33.10 -3.13 23.80
C VAL A 757 -33.46 -3.21 25.27
N ALA A 758 -32.45 -3.26 26.14
CA ALA A 758 -32.64 -3.40 27.60
C ALA A 758 -33.66 -4.50 28.01
N GLY A 759 -33.68 -5.62 27.27
CA GLY A 759 -34.55 -6.77 27.52
C GLY A 759 -35.96 -6.68 26.91
N VAL A 760 -36.30 -5.58 26.22
CA VAL A 760 -37.59 -5.42 25.51
C VAL A 760 -37.39 -5.71 24.03
N LYS A 761 -38.21 -6.61 23.46
CA LYS A 761 -38.08 -7.06 22.07
C LYS A 761 -38.42 -5.96 21.08
N LEU A 762 -37.71 -5.94 19.95
CA LEU A 762 -38.09 -5.18 18.77
C LEU A 762 -39.16 -5.95 18.00
N VAL A 763 -40.24 -5.26 17.64
CA VAL A 763 -41.38 -5.80 16.89
C VAL A 763 -41.69 -4.96 15.66
N ALA A 764 -42.05 -5.63 14.57
CA ALA A 764 -42.63 -5.04 13.37
C ALA A 764 -44.00 -5.67 13.12
N ASP A 765 -45.04 -4.83 13.03
CA ASP A 765 -46.45 -5.27 12.91
C ASP A 765 -46.84 -6.32 13.97
N GLY A 766 -46.41 -6.08 15.22
CA GLY A 766 -46.72 -6.94 16.38
C GLY A 766 -45.97 -8.27 16.44
N LYS A 767 -45.09 -8.59 15.48
CA LYS A 767 -44.23 -9.79 15.53
C LYS A 767 -42.78 -9.41 15.84
N ALA A 768 -42.13 -10.22 16.68
CA ALA A 768 -40.74 -10.00 17.08
C ALA A 768 -39.76 -10.20 15.93
N ILE A 769 -38.71 -9.36 15.87
CA ILE A 769 -37.56 -9.55 14.98
C ILE A 769 -36.66 -10.62 15.58
N THR A 770 -36.45 -11.71 14.83
CA THR A 770 -35.70 -12.88 15.29
C THR A 770 -34.58 -13.26 14.33
N THR A 771 -33.54 -13.89 14.87
CA THR A 771 -32.41 -14.44 14.12
C THR A 771 -32.44 -15.97 14.14
N LEU A 772 -31.90 -16.60 13.12
CA LEU A 772 -31.72 -18.06 13.04
C LEU A 772 -30.37 -18.47 13.65
N LYS A 773 -29.28 -17.78 13.29
CA LYS A 773 -27.92 -18.19 13.62
C LYS A 773 -27.32 -17.40 14.77
N SER A 774 -27.48 -16.09 14.75
CA SER A 774 -26.92 -15.15 15.72
C SER A 774 -27.64 -15.25 17.07
N ASP A 775 -26.90 -15.26 18.17
CA ASP A 775 -27.44 -15.16 19.54
C ASP A 775 -26.35 -14.64 20.48
N ASN A 776 -26.73 -13.92 21.54
CA ASN A 776 -25.81 -13.31 22.52
C ASN A 776 -24.74 -12.39 21.90
N CYS A 777 -25.13 -11.63 20.88
CA CYS A 777 -24.29 -10.70 20.11
C CYS A 777 -24.92 -9.30 20.06
N LEU A 778 -24.13 -8.32 19.64
CA LEU A 778 -24.61 -6.97 19.38
C LEU A 778 -25.19 -6.88 17.96
N VAL A 779 -26.06 -5.90 17.76
CA VAL A 779 -26.54 -5.52 16.42
C VAL A 779 -25.80 -4.25 16.04
N GLU A 780 -25.13 -4.29 14.90
CA GLU A 780 -24.33 -3.19 14.35
C GLU A 780 -24.99 -2.54 13.13
#